data_AF-A0A2V7NDI0-F1
#
_entry.id   AF-A0A2V7NDI0-F1
#
_cell.length_a   1.000
_cell.length_b   1.000
_cell.length_c   1.000
_cell.angle_alpha   90.00
_cell.angle_beta   90.00
_cell.angle_gamma   90.00
#
_symmetry.space_group_name_H-M   'P 1'
#
loop_
_entity.id
_entity.type
_entity.pdbx_description
1 polymer ?
#
loop_
_entity_poly.entity_id
_entity_poly.type
_entity_poly.pdbx_seq_one_letter_code
_entity_poly.pdbx_strand_id
1 'polypeptide(L)'
;PLVKQTIEDCLLEAMDFPGLKRVLEALEAGRFTLIARDTAEPSPLSHEVLNAKPYAFLDDAPLEERRTQAVITRRGLDVKHADELGKLDQDAIDRVRDEAWPDVSSGDELHDALLVIGGVTAAEGGRGKGEASWLPYFEELVRAGRAGTLLSEPRLWIAAERVPMLAAVFPGAACEPPLVPPERESGKTWIREDALRELVRGRLEAVGPTTAADLGRLLGVPAPDVDFALGALEHEGFVLRGRFTPGVAELEWCERRLLARIHRYTLDRLRKEIEPVTAADFMRFLFRWQRVAPDARAEGPEGLAAVLELLDGFELPAAAWETDVLPARLGEYDPLWLDGLCLSGEIAWGRLTATRNAEGGTRNRKSGPIRTTPVALFRRERGAVWRSLTPEPDPKELPLSHAGRAVLEVLDGRGASFFGDLVNATGLLRTEVEKGLGELVAWGLVTSDSFAGLRALLVPSDRRRPIGAGTFRRRGRLAPFGVETAGRWSRVQRGGQAGASGVPEDQLAEAVAWQLLRRYGVVFRRVVTRETLLAPWRDLLRVYRRLEARGEVRGGRFVGGFSGEQYALPEAVGLLRSVRRQETSGALVTLSGADPLNLVGIITPGDPLPALATNRVLYRDGIPVAVKEGEGRGERFLTDVTAEEAEALRTALVRGRVAPLVRTYLGKTRAGR
;
A
#
# COMPACT_ATOMS: atom_id res chain seq x y z
N PRO A 1 -3.83 28.80 -18.46
CA PRO A 1 -3.55 27.45 -19.01
C PRO A 1 -3.61 26.34 -17.95
N LEU A 2 -2.76 26.41 -16.92
CA LEU A 2 -2.72 25.41 -15.83
C LEU A 2 -4.05 25.28 -15.07
N VAL A 3 -4.67 26.40 -14.69
CA VAL A 3 -5.97 26.38 -13.98
C VAL A 3 -7.07 25.73 -14.82
N LYS A 4 -7.10 25.99 -16.13
CA LYS A 4 -8.09 25.39 -17.04
C LYS A 4 -7.88 23.88 -17.16
N GLN A 5 -6.63 23.44 -17.30
CA GLN A 5 -6.28 22.03 -17.30
C GLN A 5 -6.67 21.37 -15.97
N THR A 6 -6.40 22.00 -14.83
CA THR A 6 -6.79 21.48 -13.52
C THR A 6 -8.30 21.35 -13.38
N ILE A 7 -9.07 22.32 -13.88
CA ILE A 7 -10.54 22.24 -13.90
C ILE A 7 -11.01 21.08 -14.80
N GLU A 8 -10.42 20.93 -15.99
CA GLU A 8 -10.72 19.83 -16.91
C GLU A 8 -10.37 18.47 -16.28
N ASP A 9 -9.19 18.32 -15.68
CA ASP A 9 -8.78 17.11 -14.98
C ASP A 9 -9.73 16.80 -13.81
N CYS A 10 -10.12 17.79 -13.01
CA CYS A 10 -11.07 17.59 -11.93
C CYS A 10 -12.45 17.13 -12.44
N LEU A 11 -12.98 17.77 -13.48
CA LEU A 11 -14.34 17.53 -13.96
C LEU A 11 -14.49 16.32 -14.89
N LEU A 12 -13.41 15.95 -15.59
CA LEU A 12 -13.42 14.95 -16.66
C LEU A 12 -12.54 13.73 -16.37
N GLU A 13 -11.50 13.84 -15.54
CA GLU A 13 -10.64 12.70 -15.16
C GLU A 13 -11.00 12.17 -13.76
N ALA A 14 -11.10 13.07 -12.77
CA ALA A 14 -11.45 12.69 -11.39
C ALA A 14 -12.96 12.47 -11.22
N MET A 15 -13.77 13.34 -11.82
CA MET A 15 -15.24 13.25 -11.84
C MET A 15 -15.74 12.94 -13.25
N ASP A 16 -16.95 12.40 -13.37
CA ASP A 16 -17.64 12.18 -14.65
C ASP A 16 -18.77 13.19 -14.78
N PHE A 17 -18.43 14.47 -14.97
CA PHE A 17 -19.44 15.53 -15.10
C PHE A 17 -20.39 15.31 -16.30
N PRO A 18 -19.93 14.88 -17.49
CA PRO A 18 -20.83 14.57 -18.60
C PRO A 18 -21.78 13.40 -18.30
N GLY A 19 -21.29 12.35 -17.63
CA GLY A 19 -22.13 11.24 -17.17
C GLY A 19 -23.15 11.67 -16.13
N LEU A 20 -22.75 12.47 -15.15
CA LEU A 20 -23.68 13.06 -14.17
C LEU A 20 -24.78 13.87 -14.87
N LYS A 21 -24.42 14.72 -15.83
CA LYS A 21 -25.39 15.48 -16.63
C LYS A 21 -26.37 14.56 -17.34
N ARG A 22 -25.87 13.50 -18.01
CA ARG A 22 -26.73 12.50 -18.69
C ARG A 22 -27.69 11.80 -17.74
N VAL A 23 -27.24 11.46 -16.52
CA VAL A 23 -28.09 10.84 -15.49
C VAL A 23 -29.17 11.80 -15.02
N LEU A 24 -28.83 13.06 -14.74
CA LEU A 24 -29.79 14.09 -14.32
C LEU A 24 -30.84 14.36 -15.41
N GLU A 25 -30.40 14.53 -16.66
CA GLU A 25 -31.30 14.70 -17.82
C GLU A 25 -32.19 13.47 -18.04
N ALA A 26 -31.69 12.25 -17.76
CA ALA A 26 -32.49 11.03 -17.85
C ALA A 26 -33.50 10.88 -16.71
N LEU A 27 -33.16 11.35 -15.51
CA LEU A 27 -34.05 11.39 -14.35
C LEU A 27 -35.18 12.41 -14.58
N GLU A 28 -34.84 13.61 -15.05
CA GLU A 28 -35.83 14.65 -15.41
C GLU A 28 -36.75 14.20 -16.55
N ALA A 29 -36.21 13.47 -17.54
CA ALA A 29 -37.00 12.88 -18.63
C ALA A 29 -37.81 11.63 -18.23
N GLY A 30 -37.81 11.21 -16.96
CA GLY A 30 -38.58 10.05 -16.49
C GLY A 30 -38.12 8.69 -17.06
N ARG A 31 -36.88 8.61 -17.57
CA ARG A 31 -36.32 7.38 -18.17
C ARG A 31 -35.86 6.35 -17.13
N PHE A 32 -35.81 6.74 -15.86
CA PHE A 32 -35.48 5.86 -14.74
C PHE A 32 -36.72 5.53 -13.91
N THR A 33 -36.84 4.26 -13.52
CA THR A 33 -37.79 3.83 -12.50
C THR A 33 -37.15 4.03 -11.13
N LEU A 34 -37.74 4.89 -10.30
CA LEU A 34 -37.31 5.09 -8.92
C LEU A 34 -37.98 4.06 -8.01
N ILE A 35 -37.18 3.28 -7.28
CA ILE A 35 -37.66 2.27 -6.32
C ILE A 35 -37.11 2.66 -4.95
N ALA A 36 -37.99 3.04 -4.03
CA ALA A 36 -37.64 3.23 -2.63
C ALA A 36 -37.63 1.87 -1.91
N ARG A 37 -36.56 1.59 -1.16
CA ARG A 37 -36.45 0.40 -0.30
C ARG A 37 -35.89 0.80 1.06
N ASP A 38 -36.59 0.41 2.11
CA ASP A 38 -36.08 0.53 3.47
C ASP A 38 -35.09 -0.60 3.74
N THR A 39 -33.91 -0.23 4.23
CA THR A 39 -32.81 -1.15 4.51
C THR A 39 -32.34 -0.94 5.94
N ALA A 40 -31.97 -2.03 6.63
CA ALA A 40 -31.52 -1.98 8.01
C ALA A 40 -30.14 -1.33 8.17
N GLU A 41 -29.35 -1.30 7.09
CA GLU A 41 -28.06 -0.62 7.01
C GLU A 41 -28.09 0.41 5.88
N PRO A 42 -27.42 1.57 6.03
CA PRO A 42 -27.36 2.55 4.97
C PRO A 42 -26.69 1.98 3.72
N SER A 43 -27.18 2.38 2.55
CA SER A 43 -26.59 1.99 1.26
C SER A 43 -25.10 2.37 1.21
N PRO A 44 -24.22 1.53 0.60
CA PRO A 44 -22.82 1.89 0.37
C PRO A 44 -22.64 3.21 -0.39
N LEU A 45 -23.62 3.59 -1.23
CA LEU A 45 -23.62 4.88 -1.94
C LEU A 45 -23.91 6.08 -1.04
N SER A 46 -24.53 5.87 0.13
CA SER A 46 -24.81 6.89 1.13
C SER A 46 -23.62 7.16 2.06
N HIS A 47 -22.54 6.36 1.98
CA HIS A 47 -21.39 6.47 2.88
C HIS A 47 -20.72 7.85 2.84
N GLU A 48 -20.54 8.43 1.65
CA GLU A 48 -19.94 9.76 1.50
C GLU A 48 -20.86 10.88 1.98
N VAL A 49 -22.18 10.67 1.98
CA VAL A 49 -23.16 11.62 2.52
C VAL A 49 -23.17 11.57 4.05
N LEU A 50 -23.04 10.37 4.62
CA LEU A 50 -22.99 10.15 6.08
C LEU A 50 -21.65 10.56 6.70
N ASN A 51 -20.54 10.43 5.95
CA ASN A 51 -19.18 10.78 6.38
C ASN A 51 -18.61 12.02 5.67
N ALA A 52 -19.48 12.89 5.16
CA ALA A 52 -19.10 14.06 4.38
C ALA A 52 -18.08 14.93 5.14
N LYS A 53 -16.98 15.29 4.47
CA LYS A 53 -15.93 16.11 5.08
C LYS A 53 -16.43 17.55 5.32
N PRO A 54 -15.87 18.29 6.30
CA PRO A 54 -16.38 19.60 6.72
C PRO A 54 -16.54 20.64 5.59
N TYR A 55 -15.73 20.53 4.55
CA TYR A 55 -15.73 21.43 3.38
C TYR A 55 -16.78 21.08 2.31
N ALA A 56 -17.58 20.03 2.49
CA ALA A 56 -18.63 19.63 1.55
C ALA A 56 -19.95 20.41 1.76
N PHE A 57 -20.05 21.22 2.81
CA PHE A 57 -21.23 22.01 3.14
C PHE A 57 -20.97 23.48 2.84
N LEU A 58 -21.91 24.14 2.16
CA LEU A 58 -21.79 25.54 1.71
C LEU A 58 -22.26 26.58 2.75
N ASP A 59 -22.65 26.16 3.97
CA ASP A 59 -23.22 27.04 5.01
C ASP A 59 -22.38 27.12 6.30
N ASP A 60 -22.37 28.30 6.94
CA ASP A 60 -21.49 28.79 8.03
C ASP A 60 -21.86 28.35 9.47
N ALA A 61 -22.44 27.17 9.71
CA ALA A 61 -22.78 26.74 11.08
C ALA A 61 -21.54 26.23 11.88
N PRO A 62 -21.44 26.49 13.21
CA PRO A 62 -20.29 26.13 14.03
C PRO A 62 -20.01 24.62 14.11
N LEU A 63 -18.73 24.24 14.12
CA LEU A 63 -18.22 22.86 14.09
C LEU A 63 -18.70 21.97 15.27
N GLU A 64 -19.07 22.58 16.40
CA GLU A 64 -19.43 21.88 17.64
C GLU A 64 -20.88 21.38 17.65
N GLU A 65 -21.81 22.07 16.98
CA GLU A 65 -23.21 21.66 16.86
C GLU A 65 -23.39 20.50 15.86
N ARG A 66 -22.42 20.31 14.96
CA ARG A 66 -22.39 19.22 13.95
C ARG A 66 -21.71 17.94 14.44
N ARG A 67 -21.28 17.85 15.70
CA ARG A 67 -20.72 16.63 16.32
C ARG A 67 -21.79 15.56 16.63
N THR A 68 -22.85 15.48 15.84
CA THR A 68 -23.74 14.34 15.82
C THR A 68 -23.24 13.36 14.77
N GLN A 69 -22.60 12.30 15.27
CA GLN A 69 -22.17 11.09 14.56
C GLN A 69 -20.79 11.11 13.88
N ALA A 70 -19.76 10.91 14.71
CA ALA A 70 -18.72 9.94 14.34
C ALA A 70 -19.29 8.52 14.41
N VAL A 71 -20.29 8.22 13.59
CA VAL A 71 -20.61 6.82 13.25
C VAL A 71 -19.67 6.46 12.13
N ILE A 72 -18.43 6.12 12.51
CA ILE A 72 -17.72 5.13 11.73
C ILE A 72 -18.59 3.89 11.85
N THR A 73 -19.40 3.61 10.83
CA THR A 73 -20.00 2.29 10.63
C THR A 73 -18.84 1.35 10.35
N ARG A 74 -18.10 0.97 11.40
CA ARG A 74 -17.65 -0.40 11.50
C ARG A 74 -18.92 -1.22 11.34
N ARG A 75 -18.94 -2.13 10.37
CA ARG A 75 -19.94 -3.19 10.33
C ARG A 75 -20.17 -3.69 11.77
N GLY A 76 -21.41 -3.60 12.24
CA GLY A 76 -21.87 -4.08 13.55
C GLY A 76 -21.87 -3.03 14.67
N LEU A 77 -22.99 -2.34 14.87
CA LEU A 77 -23.31 -1.67 16.14
C LEU A 77 -24.77 -1.98 16.50
N ASP A 78 -25.01 -3.21 16.93
CA ASP A 78 -26.23 -3.55 17.65
C ASP A 78 -25.96 -3.33 19.15
N VAL A 79 -26.75 -2.45 19.78
CA VAL A 79 -26.63 -2.14 21.23
C VAL A 79 -27.01 -3.37 22.08
N LYS A 80 -27.60 -4.42 21.47
CA LYS A 80 -27.82 -5.72 22.12
C LYS A 80 -26.61 -6.66 22.04
N HIS A 81 -25.52 -6.26 21.38
CA HIS A 81 -24.31 -7.06 21.19
C HIS A 81 -23.05 -6.37 21.72
N ALA A 82 -23.05 -5.98 23.01
CA ALA A 82 -21.78 -5.78 23.72
C ALA A 82 -20.91 -7.07 23.71
N ASP A 83 -21.53 -8.24 23.47
CA ASP A 83 -20.88 -9.54 23.24
C ASP A 83 -20.10 -9.64 21.90
N GLU A 84 -20.30 -8.73 20.94
CA GLU A 84 -19.58 -8.71 19.65
C GLU A 84 -18.61 -7.53 19.52
N LEU A 85 -18.28 -6.86 20.62
CA LEU A 85 -17.07 -6.04 20.68
C LEU A 85 -15.89 -6.98 20.42
N GLY A 86 -15.25 -6.82 19.26
CA GLY A 86 -14.12 -7.65 18.85
C GLY A 86 -13.17 -7.90 20.02
N LYS A 87 -12.91 -9.19 20.30
CA LYS A 87 -12.18 -9.68 21.48
C LYS A 87 -11.06 -8.71 21.86
N LEU A 88 -11.15 -8.14 23.06
CA LEU A 88 -10.09 -7.29 23.58
C LEU A 88 -8.79 -8.09 23.59
N ASP A 89 -7.68 -7.38 23.40
CA ASP A 89 -6.40 -8.03 23.46
C ASP A 89 -6.00 -8.36 24.90
N GLN A 90 -5.54 -9.58 25.13
CA GLN A 90 -5.14 -10.03 26.47
C GLN A 90 -3.98 -9.20 27.02
N ASP A 91 -2.97 -8.88 26.20
CA ASP A 91 -1.83 -8.06 26.65
C ASP A 91 -2.28 -6.64 27.03
N ALA A 92 -3.27 -6.09 26.32
CA ALA A 92 -3.85 -4.79 26.66
C ALA A 92 -4.61 -4.80 27.99
N ILE A 93 -5.32 -5.90 28.31
CA ILE A 93 -5.98 -6.10 29.61
C ILE A 93 -4.93 -6.16 30.71
N ASP A 94 -3.92 -7.02 30.57
CA ASP A 94 -2.91 -7.26 31.59
C ASP A 94 -2.07 -6.01 31.85
N ARG A 95 -1.73 -5.26 30.80
CA ARG A 95 -1.05 -3.97 30.93
C ARG A 95 -1.88 -2.95 31.71
N VAL A 96 -3.18 -2.83 31.45
CA VAL A 96 -4.01 -1.86 32.19
C VAL A 96 -4.20 -2.29 33.64
N ARG A 97 -4.31 -3.61 33.93
CA ARG A 97 -4.33 -4.13 35.29
C ARG A 97 -3.06 -3.74 36.05
N ASP A 98 -1.89 -3.96 35.45
CA ASP A 98 -0.61 -3.57 36.04
C ASP A 98 -0.51 -2.04 36.26
N GLU A 99 -0.90 -1.23 35.26
CA GLU A 99 -0.86 0.24 35.37
C GLU A 99 -1.90 0.80 36.37
N ALA A 100 -3.03 0.12 36.58
CA ALA A 100 -4.08 0.53 37.52
C ALA A 100 -3.78 0.11 38.95
N TRP A 101 -3.02 -0.97 39.15
CA TRP A 101 -2.59 -1.39 40.47
C TRP A 101 -1.60 -0.36 41.06
N PRO A 102 -1.82 0.09 42.32
CA PRO A 102 -0.97 1.11 42.94
C PRO A 102 0.51 0.72 42.95
N ASP A 103 1.37 1.66 42.60
CA ASP A 103 2.81 1.53 42.77
C ASP A 103 3.21 2.27 44.04
N VAL A 104 3.50 1.51 45.09
CA VAL A 104 3.70 2.02 46.46
C VAL A 104 5.18 1.96 46.80
N SER A 105 5.76 3.14 47.04
CA SER A 105 7.16 3.32 47.43
C SER A 105 7.33 3.94 48.82
N SER A 106 6.23 4.35 49.46
CA SER A 106 6.21 4.94 50.80
C SER A 106 4.97 4.59 51.61
N GLY A 107 5.02 4.80 52.93
CA GLY A 107 3.86 4.67 53.82
C GLY A 107 2.68 5.56 53.42
N ASP A 108 2.93 6.80 53.00
CA ASP A 108 1.85 7.71 52.57
C ASP A 108 1.18 7.25 51.27
N GLU A 109 1.94 6.76 50.29
CA GLU A 109 1.37 6.18 49.06
C GLU A 109 0.54 4.92 49.34
N LEU A 110 0.96 4.09 50.31
CA LEU A 110 0.15 2.95 50.76
C LEU A 110 -1.15 3.42 51.41
N HIS A 111 -1.10 4.47 52.23
CA HIS A 111 -2.27 5.03 52.89
C HIS A 111 -3.29 5.51 51.85
N ASP A 112 -2.83 6.26 50.84
CA ASP A 112 -3.67 6.73 49.75
C ASP A 112 -4.26 5.56 48.94
N ALA A 113 -3.48 4.52 48.67
CA ALA A 113 -3.96 3.31 48.01
C ALA A 113 -5.05 2.60 48.82
N LEU A 114 -4.90 2.48 50.15
CA LEU A 114 -5.91 1.91 51.04
C LEU A 114 -7.18 2.78 51.11
N LEU A 115 -7.03 4.10 51.02
CA LEU A 115 -8.18 5.01 50.92
C LEU A 115 -8.92 4.81 49.60
N VAL A 116 -8.24 4.68 48.47
CA VAL A 116 -8.88 4.51 47.15
C VAL A 116 -9.52 3.12 47.02
N ILE A 117 -8.77 2.05 47.32
CA ILE A 117 -9.23 0.67 47.13
C ILE A 117 -10.24 0.25 48.21
N GLY A 118 -10.19 0.89 49.39
CA GLY A 118 -11.05 0.60 50.54
C GLY A 118 -10.54 -0.55 51.41
N GLY A 119 -10.05 -1.64 50.80
CA GLY A 119 -9.45 -2.77 51.52
C GLY A 119 -8.65 -3.70 50.62
N VAL A 120 -7.50 -4.16 51.11
CA VAL A 120 -6.58 -5.05 50.38
C VAL A 120 -6.27 -6.26 51.26
N THR A 121 -6.26 -7.47 50.71
CA THR A 121 -5.91 -8.66 51.51
C THR A 121 -4.42 -8.67 51.88
N ALA A 122 -4.05 -9.31 52.98
CA ALA A 122 -2.63 -9.45 53.35
C ALA A 122 -1.80 -10.17 52.25
N ALA A 123 -2.42 -11.07 51.48
CA ALA A 123 -1.77 -11.75 50.36
C ALA A 123 -1.55 -10.84 49.14
N GLU A 124 -2.39 -9.82 48.97
CA GLU A 124 -2.23 -8.81 47.91
C GLU A 124 -1.22 -7.76 48.32
N GLY A 125 -1.31 -7.21 49.53
CA GLY A 125 -0.32 -6.29 50.06
C GLY A 125 1.07 -6.94 50.20
N GLY A 126 1.12 -8.22 50.54
CA GLY A 126 2.35 -9.00 50.61
C GLY A 126 3.06 -9.14 49.25
N ARG A 127 2.29 -9.21 48.15
CA ARG A 127 2.81 -9.26 46.77
C ARG A 127 3.07 -7.87 46.19
N GLY A 128 2.30 -6.87 46.61
CA GLY A 128 2.40 -5.50 46.13
C GLY A 128 2.33 -5.39 44.61
N LYS A 129 3.10 -4.46 44.03
CA LYS A 129 3.29 -4.36 42.58
C LYS A 129 4.68 -4.93 42.24
N GLY A 130 4.73 -5.96 41.40
CA GLY A 130 5.97 -6.70 41.11
C GLY A 130 6.40 -7.63 42.26
N GLU A 131 7.68 -7.62 42.63
CA GLU A 131 8.24 -8.38 43.77
C GLU A 131 8.35 -7.54 45.07
N ALA A 132 7.88 -6.28 45.05
CA ALA A 132 8.01 -5.35 46.17
C ALA A 132 6.82 -5.47 47.14
N SER A 133 7.07 -6.06 48.32
CA SER A 133 6.05 -6.21 49.37
C SER A 133 5.68 -4.87 50.01
N TRP A 134 4.39 -4.62 50.21
CA TRP A 134 3.90 -3.44 50.94
C TRP A 134 3.99 -3.58 52.47
N LEU A 135 4.38 -4.76 52.97
CA LEU A 135 4.41 -5.06 54.41
C LEU A 135 5.23 -4.05 55.25
N PRO A 136 6.44 -3.60 54.84
CA PRO A 136 7.20 -2.64 55.65
C PRO A 136 6.48 -1.30 55.81
N TYR A 137 5.83 -0.83 54.74
CA TYR A 137 5.04 0.40 54.74
C TYR A 137 3.74 0.24 55.55
N PHE A 138 3.13 -0.94 55.49
CA PHE A 138 1.95 -1.24 56.30
C PHE A 138 2.28 -1.25 57.79
N GLU A 139 3.38 -1.88 58.19
CA GLU A 139 3.84 -1.88 59.58
C GLU A 139 4.19 -0.47 60.09
N GLU A 140 4.69 0.41 59.23
CA GLU A 140 4.89 1.83 59.54
C GLU A 140 3.57 2.54 59.82
N LEU A 141 2.56 2.37 58.94
CA LEU A 141 1.23 2.96 59.13
C LEU A 141 0.53 2.40 60.38
N VAL A 142 0.69 1.12 60.68
CA VAL A 142 0.17 0.48 61.89
C VAL A 142 0.81 1.10 63.13
N ARG A 143 2.14 1.30 63.15
CA ARG A 143 2.84 1.99 64.25
C ARG A 143 2.38 3.44 64.42
N ALA A 144 2.02 4.11 63.32
CA ALA A 144 1.46 5.45 63.33
C ALA A 144 -0.04 5.50 63.68
N GLY A 145 -0.71 4.35 63.86
CA GLY A 145 -2.16 4.27 64.11
C GLY A 145 -3.04 4.65 62.92
N ARG A 146 -2.48 4.70 61.71
CA ARG A 146 -3.16 5.12 60.47
C ARG A 146 -3.75 3.97 59.67
N ALA A 147 -3.26 2.75 59.87
CA ALA A 147 -3.79 1.55 59.22
C ALA A 147 -3.83 0.37 60.19
N GLY A 148 -4.63 -0.64 59.86
CA GLY A 148 -4.77 -1.86 60.65
C GLY A 148 -5.44 -2.97 59.86
N THR A 149 -5.51 -4.16 60.46
CA THR A 149 -6.13 -5.32 59.84
C THR A 149 -7.54 -5.50 60.36
N LEU A 150 -8.54 -5.41 59.48
CA LEU A 150 -9.90 -5.82 59.78
C LEU A 150 -9.97 -7.35 59.87
N LEU A 151 -10.48 -7.85 60.99
CA LEU A 151 -10.68 -9.28 61.26
C LEU A 151 -11.96 -9.80 60.57
N SER A 152 -12.05 -9.58 59.27
CA SER A 152 -13.00 -10.23 58.37
C SER A 152 -12.41 -11.51 57.79
N GLU A 153 -13.23 -12.28 57.07
CA GLU A 153 -12.77 -13.42 56.27
C GLU A 153 -13.01 -13.10 54.78
N PRO A 154 -11.97 -12.78 53.97
CA PRO A 154 -10.55 -12.72 54.33
C PRO A 154 -10.19 -11.47 55.14
N ARG A 155 -9.03 -11.50 55.81
CA ARG A 155 -8.50 -10.35 56.56
C ARG A 155 -8.07 -9.24 55.61
N LEU A 156 -8.54 -8.02 55.86
CA LEU A 156 -8.30 -6.85 55.01
C LEU A 156 -7.42 -5.81 55.73
N TRP A 157 -6.38 -5.35 55.07
CA TRP A 157 -5.64 -4.14 55.43
C TRP A 157 -6.47 -2.93 55.04
N ILE A 158 -6.65 -2.02 56.00
CA ILE A 158 -7.54 -0.87 55.86
C ILE A 158 -6.90 0.37 56.51
N ALA A 159 -7.25 1.55 56.01
CA ALA A 159 -6.91 2.82 56.65
C ALA A 159 -7.92 3.13 57.78
N ALA A 160 -7.48 3.87 58.81
CA ALA A 160 -8.32 4.24 59.96
C ALA A 160 -9.60 4.99 59.55
N GLU A 161 -9.53 5.79 58.49
CA GLU A 161 -10.64 6.54 57.90
C GLU A 161 -11.74 5.64 57.33
N ARG A 162 -11.40 4.42 56.90
CA ARG A 162 -12.35 3.46 56.30
C ARG A 162 -13.07 2.61 57.35
N VAL A 163 -12.72 2.72 58.63
CA VAL A 163 -13.32 1.94 59.72
C VAL A 163 -14.85 2.13 59.81
N PRO A 164 -15.44 3.36 59.80
CA PRO A 164 -16.89 3.53 59.91
C PRO A 164 -17.65 2.91 58.72
N MET A 165 -17.08 3.02 57.52
CA MET A 165 -17.62 2.42 56.30
C MET A 165 -17.61 0.89 56.39
N LEU A 166 -16.46 0.31 56.75
CA LEU A 166 -16.30 -1.15 56.81
C LEU A 166 -17.02 -1.79 57.98
N ALA A 167 -17.24 -1.08 59.08
CA ALA A 167 -18.08 -1.55 60.18
C ALA A 167 -19.54 -1.78 59.74
N ALA A 168 -20.05 -1.01 58.77
CA ALA A 168 -21.37 -1.23 58.18
C ALA A 168 -21.41 -2.46 57.24
N VAL A 169 -20.30 -2.73 56.53
CA VAL A 169 -20.15 -3.89 55.62
C VAL A 169 -19.84 -5.19 56.38
N PHE A 170 -19.15 -5.12 57.52
CA PHE A 170 -18.80 -6.27 58.36
C PHE A 170 -19.21 -6.02 59.81
N PRO A 171 -20.52 -6.13 60.14
CA PRO A 171 -21.00 -5.93 61.50
C PRO A 171 -20.31 -6.88 62.48
N GLY A 172 -19.72 -6.32 63.53
CA GLY A 172 -19.02 -7.09 64.57
C GLY A 172 -17.56 -7.44 64.26
N ALA A 173 -17.03 -7.08 63.09
CA ALA A 173 -15.60 -7.23 62.81
C ALA A 173 -14.77 -6.21 63.61
N ALA A 174 -13.74 -6.68 64.30
CA ALA A 174 -12.78 -5.84 65.01
C ALA A 174 -11.56 -5.52 64.14
N CYS A 175 -10.82 -4.48 64.51
CA CYS A 175 -9.53 -4.14 63.88
C CYS A 175 -8.38 -4.48 64.83
N GLU A 176 -7.29 -5.04 64.28
CA GLU A 176 -6.03 -5.26 64.99
C GLU A 176 -4.89 -4.46 64.33
N PRO A 177 -4.25 -3.52 65.06
CA PRO A 177 -4.65 -3.00 66.37
C PRO A 177 -5.97 -2.22 66.31
N PRO A 178 -6.63 -1.94 67.45
CA PRO A 178 -7.82 -1.08 67.48
C PRO A 178 -7.52 0.29 66.88
N LEU A 179 -8.28 0.67 65.85
CA LEU A 179 -8.13 1.94 65.14
C LEU A 179 -9.16 2.94 65.63
N VAL A 180 -8.74 4.21 65.77
CA VAL A 180 -9.63 5.33 66.06
C VAL A 180 -9.82 6.14 64.77
N PRO A 181 -11.01 6.17 64.16
CA PRO A 181 -11.24 6.97 62.97
C PRO A 181 -11.07 8.47 63.27
N PRO A 182 -10.55 9.29 62.33
CA PRO A 182 -10.48 10.73 62.52
C PRO A 182 -11.86 11.35 62.75
N GLU A 183 -11.95 12.43 63.54
CA GLU A 183 -13.22 13.06 63.95
C GLU A 183 -14.20 13.35 62.79
N ARG A 184 -13.67 13.71 61.62
CA ARG A 184 -14.45 13.98 60.39
C ARG A 184 -15.18 12.75 59.85
N GLU A 185 -14.61 11.56 60.04
CA GLU A 185 -15.18 10.29 59.57
C GLU A 185 -16.03 9.63 60.67
N SER A 186 -15.69 9.82 61.93
CA SER A 186 -16.41 9.27 63.10
C SER A 186 -17.88 9.70 63.19
N GLY A 187 -18.22 10.89 62.65
CA GLY A 187 -19.60 11.39 62.60
C GLY A 187 -20.43 10.91 61.40
N LYS A 188 -19.82 10.20 60.43
CA LYS A 188 -20.54 9.73 59.24
C LYS A 188 -21.27 8.42 59.53
N THR A 189 -22.58 8.43 59.32
CA THR A 189 -23.40 7.20 59.41
C THR A 189 -23.47 6.57 58.03
N TRP A 190 -23.09 5.29 57.95
CA TRP A 190 -23.13 4.51 56.72
C TRP A 190 -24.29 3.51 56.73
N ILE A 191 -25.04 3.46 55.63
CA ILE A 191 -25.93 2.34 55.34
C ILE A 191 -25.08 1.25 54.70
N ARG A 192 -25.33 -0.02 55.07
CA ARG A 192 -24.56 -1.18 54.57
C ARG A 192 -24.44 -1.21 53.05
N GLU A 193 -25.55 -0.96 52.34
CA GLU A 193 -25.61 -0.96 50.88
C GLU A 193 -24.72 0.13 50.27
N ASP A 194 -24.74 1.34 50.85
CA ASP A 194 -23.90 2.46 50.40
C ASP A 194 -22.42 2.19 50.66
N ALA A 195 -22.09 1.65 51.83
CA ALA A 195 -20.72 1.30 52.20
C ALA A 195 -20.16 0.18 51.30
N LEU A 196 -20.98 -0.82 50.98
CA LEU A 196 -20.58 -1.89 50.08
C LEU A 196 -20.41 -1.37 48.64
N ARG A 197 -21.31 -0.50 48.17
CA ARG A 197 -21.19 0.16 46.87
C ARG A 197 -19.88 0.93 46.76
N GLU A 198 -19.50 1.70 47.78
CA GLU A 198 -18.22 2.44 47.78
C GLU A 198 -17.00 1.53 47.90
N LEU A 199 -17.08 0.42 48.65
CA LEU A 199 -16.02 -0.58 48.70
C LEU A 199 -15.81 -1.27 47.35
N VAL A 200 -16.89 -1.65 46.67
CA VAL A 200 -16.85 -2.24 45.32
C VAL A 200 -16.34 -1.23 44.30
N ARG A 201 -16.75 0.04 44.40
CA ARG A 201 -16.25 1.14 43.55
C ARG A 201 -14.74 1.25 43.65
N GLY A 202 -14.21 1.39 44.88
CA GLY A 202 -12.78 1.51 45.13
C GLY A 202 -12.00 0.32 44.59
N ARG A 203 -12.56 -0.90 44.73
CA ARG A 203 -11.93 -2.11 44.21
C ARG A 203 -11.85 -2.11 42.67
N LEU A 204 -12.89 -1.66 41.98
CA LEU A 204 -12.95 -1.63 40.52
C LEU A 204 -11.99 -0.61 39.88
N GLU A 205 -11.48 0.36 40.65
CA GLU A 205 -10.46 1.30 40.17
C GLU A 205 -9.09 0.65 39.94
N ALA A 206 -8.83 -0.54 40.53
CA ALA A 206 -7.51 -1.17 40.52
C ALA A 206 -7.42 -2.55 39.83
N VAL A 207 -8.54 -3.25 39.59
CA VAL A 207 -8.51 -4.68 39.18
C VAL A 207 -8.76 -4.95 37.68
N GLY A 208 -9.29 -3.99 36.93
CA GLY A 208 -9.72 -4.22 35.53
C GLY A 208 -10.97 -5.11 35.41
N PRO A 209 -11.19 -5.81 34.27
CA PRO A 209 -12.33 -6.72 34.10
C PRO A 209 -12.33 -7.83 35.16
N THR A 210 -13.46 -8.04 35.83
CA THR A 210 -13.61 -9.04 36.90
C THR A 210 -15.05 -9.55 37.02
N THR A 211 -15.28 -10.66 37.72
CA THR A 211 -16.61 -11.20 37.97
C THR A 211 -17.13 -10.78 39.36
N ALA A 212 -18.45 -10.77 39.55
CA ALA A 212 -19.04 -10.52 40.87
C ALA A 212 -18.62 -11.60 41.90
N ALA A 213 -18.47 -12.85 41.45
CA ALA A 213 -18.03 -13.96 42.29
C ALA A 213 -16.58 -13.79 42.77
N ASP A 214 -15.68 -13.30 41.91
CA ASP A 214 -14.28 -13.05 42.29
C ASP A 214 -14.17 -11.83 43.23
N LEU A 215 -14.91 -10.76 42.97
CA LEU A 215 -14.99 -9.61 43.89
C LEU A 215 -15.54 -10.02 45.26
N GLY A 216 -16.61 -10.82 45.31
CA GLY A 216 -17.17 -11.33 46.56
C GLY A 216 -16.17 -12.18 47.34
N ARG A 217 -15.43 -13.06 46.65
CA ARG A 217 -14.38 -13.88 47.28
C ARG A 217 -13.21 -13.05 47.81
N LEU A 218 -12.80 -12.02 47.08
CA LEU A 218 -11.69 -11.13 47.47
C LEU A 218 -12.05 -10.26 48.67
N LEU A 219 -13.28 -9.76 48.71
CA LEU A 219 -13.74 -8.86 49.77
C LEU A 219 -14.35 -9.60 50.96
N GLY A 220 -14.73 -10.87 50.83
CA GLY A 220 -15.41 -11.63 51.90
C GLY A 220 -16.90 -11.31 52.00
N VAL A 221 -17.53 -10.93 50.88
CA VAL A 221 -18.94 -10.50 50.82
C VAL A 221 -19.72 -11.44 49.88
N PRO A 222 -20.98 -11.79 50.20
CA PRO A 222 -21.80 -12.62 49.31
C PRO A 222 -21.93 -12.01 47.91
N ALA A 223 -21.79 -12.85 46.87
CA ALA A 223 -21.92 -12.41 45.48
C ALA A 223 -23.23 -11.65 45.17
N PRO A 224 -24.41 -12.02 45.72
CA PRO A 224 -25.64 -11.26 45.49
C PRO A 224 -25.59 -9.81 45.99
N ASP A 225 -24.91 -9.55 47.10
CA ASP A 225 -24.73 -8.20 47.64
C ASP A 225 -23.80 -7.38 46.72
N VAL A 226 -22.76 -8.03 46.16
CA VAL A 226 -21.85 -7.43 45.18
C VAL A 226 -22.57 -7.14 43.86
N ASP A 227 -23.43 -8.05 43.38
CA ASP A 227 -24.24 -7.83 42.17
C ASP A 227 -25.17 -6.63 42.33
N PHE A 228 -25.78 -6.45 43.51
CA PHE A 228 -26.60 -5.27 43.80
C PHE A 228 -25.79 -3.96 43.75
N ALA A 229 -24.61 -3.95 44.39
CA ALA A 229 -23.68 -2.83 44.34
C ALA A 229 -23.24 -2.51 42.89
N LEU A 230 -22.90 -3.54 42.10
CA LEU A 230 -22.52 -3.39 40.69
C LEU A 230 -23.66 -2.84 39.83
N GLY A 231 -24.90 -3.29 40.06
CA GLY A 231 -26.08 -2.77 39.38
C GLY A 231 -26.32 -1.28 39.67
N ALA A 232 -26.12 -0.85 40.92
CA ALA A 232 -26.18 0.58 41.27
C ALA A 232 -25.07 1.39 40.59
N LEU A 233 -23.83 0.88 40.58
CA LEU A 233 -22.70 1.52 39.89
C LEU A 233 -22.88 1.56 38.37
N GLU A 234 -23.54 0.57 37.78
CA GLU A 234 -23.92 0.58 36.35
C GLU A 234 -24.93 1.69 36.07
N HIS A 235 -25.95 1.85 36.94
CA HIS A 235 -26.96 2.90 36.81
C HIS A 235 -26.35 4.31 36.91
N GLU A 236 -25.36 4.50 37.79
CA GLU A 236 -24.56 5.73 37.88
C GLU A 236 -23.63 5.94 36.67
N GLY A 237 -23.41 4.90 35.88
CA GLY A 237 -22.49 4.91 34.77
C GLY A 237 -21.01 4.85 35.18
N PHE A 238 -20.68 4.29 36.33
CA PHE A 238 -19.29 4.07 36.75
C PHE A 238 -18.70 2.83 36.05
N VAL A 239 -19.49 1.76 35.93
CA VAL A 239 -19.06 0.47 35.37
C VAL A 239 -19.83 0.10 34.11
N LEU A 240 -19.28 -0.86 33.36
CA LEU A 240 -19.92 -1.51 32.23
C LEU A 240 -19.88 -3.04 32.43
N ARG A 241 -20.96 -3.71 32.04
CA ARG A 241 -21.06 -5.17 32.00
C ARG A 241 -20.84 -5.72 30.59
N GLY A 242 -20.17 -6.87 30.48
CA GLY A 242 -19.91 -7.52 29.19
C GLY A 242 -18.96 -8.71 29.33
N ARG A 243 -18.54 -9.28 28.20
CA ARG A 243 -17.48 -10.30 28.14
C ARG A 243 -16.24 -9.67 27.54
N PHE A 244 -15.28 -9.30 28.37
CA PHE A 244 -14.14 -8.49 27.99
C PHE A 244 -12.90 -9.35 27.76
N THR A 245 -12.66 -10.33 28.63
CA THR A 245 -11.49 -11.21 28.61
C THR A 245 -11.67 -12.36 27.61
N PRO A 246 -10.75 -12.55 26.64
CA PRO A 246 -10.83 -13.65 25.68
C PRO A 246 -10.89 -15.04 26.34
N GLY A 247 -11.91 -15.82 25.99
CA GLY A 247 -12.08 -17.19 26.50
C GLY A 247 -12.87 -17.31 27.80
N VAL A 248 -13.24 -16.19 28.41
CA VAL A 248 -14.15 -16.15 29.56
C VAL A 248 -15.60 -16.05 29.04
N ALA A 249 -16.45 -16.99 29.45
CA ALA A 249 -17.87 -17.02 29.07
C ALA A 249 -18.78 -16.34 30.10
N GLU A 250 -18.28 -16.17 31.33
CA GLU A 250 -18.99 -15.50 32.42
C GLU A 250 -19.11 -13.99 32.15
N LEU A 251 -20.12 -13.38 32.76
CA LEU A 251 -20.34 -11.93 32.68
C LEU A 251 -19.31 -11.22 33.57
N GLU A 252 -18.58 -10.28 32.97
CA GLU A 252 -17.59 -9.45 33.66
C GLU A 252 -18.08 -8.01 33.82
N TRP A 253 -17.49 -7.33 34.80
CA TRP A 253 -17.69 -5.93 35.13
C TRP A 253 -16.35 -5.20 35.05
N CYS A 254 -16.34 -4.01 34.46
CA CYS A 254 -15.14 -3.19 34.37
C CYS A 254 -15.47 -1.71 34.55
N GLU A 255 -14.61 -0.99 35.27
CA GLU A 255 -14.69 0.47 35.36
C GLU A 255 -14.50 1.11 33.97
N ARG A 256 -15.29 2.14 33.68
CA ARG A 256 -15.40 2.70 32.32
C ARG A 256 -14.09 3.29 31.79
N ARG A 257 -13.29 3.98 32.61
CA ARG A 257 -12.01 4.59 32.20
C ARG A 257 -10.95 3.52 31.94
N LEU A 258 -10.86 2.48 32.77
CA LEU A 258 -9.98 1.33 32.57
C LEU A 258 -10.38 0.61 31.27
N LEU A 259 -11.66 0.33 31.06
CA LEU A 259 -12.13 -0.29 29.83
C LEU A 259 -11.82 0.57 28.59
N ALA A 260 -12.00 1.88 28.68
CA ALA A 260 -11.62 2.81 27.60
C ALA A 260 -10.11 2.81 27.32
N ARG A 261 -9.26 2.68 28.34
CA ARG A 261 -7.80 2.52 28.19
C ARG A 261 -7.44 1.19 27.52
N ILE A 262 -8.07 0.08 27.92
CA ILE A 262 -7.86 -1.25 27.33
C ILE A 262 -8.24 -1.23 25.85
N HIS A 263 -9.40 -0.65 25.52
CA HIS A 263 -9.81 -0.44 24.13
C HIS A 263 -8.82 0.41 23.35
N ARG A 264 -8.36 1.53 23.94
CA ARG A 264 -7.36 2.40 23.30
C ARG A 264 -6.06 1.65 23.02
N TYR A 265 -5.52 0.87 23.97
CA TYR A 265 -4.30 0.10 23.76
C TYR A 265 -4.48 -1.03 22.74
N THR A 266 -5.61 -1.72 22.77
CA THR A 266 -5.98 -2.71 21.75
C THR A 266 -6.00 -2.06 20.36
N LEU A 267 -6.62 -0.89 20.24
CA LEU A 267 -6.69 -0.11 19.00
C LEU A 267 -5.33 0.45 18.59
N ASP A 268 -4.51 0.93 19.51
CA ASP A 268 -3.20 1.50 19.22
C ASP A 268 -2.22 0.41 18.78
N ARG A 269 -2.33 -0.81 19.31
CA ARG A 269 -1.59 -1.97 18.81
C ARG A 269 -2.01 -2.31 17.38
N LEU A 270 -3.32 -2.42 17.13
CA LEU A 270 -3.87 -2.61 15.78
C LEU A 270 -3.47 -1.45 14.84
N ARG A 271 -3.38 -0.21 15.33
CA ARG A 271 -2.93 0.96 14.56
C ARG A 271 -1.43 0.94 14.27
N LYS A 272 -0.58 0.48 15.20
CA LYS A 272 0.86 0.30 14.95
C LYS A 272 1.12 -0.77 13.87
N GLU A 273 0.22 -1.75 13.75
CA GLU A 273 0.22 -2.69 12.63
C GLU A 273 -0.25 -2.06 11.30
N ILE A 274 -1.02 -0.97 11.36
CA ILE A 274 -1.60 -0.25 10.21
C ILE A 274 -0.82 1.04 9.88
N GLU A 275 0.19 1.42 10.67
CA GLU A 275 0.93 2.67 10.44
C GLU A 275 1.55 2.68 9.04
N PRO A 276 1.25 3.71 8.22
CA PRO A 276 1.75 3.77 6.87
C PRO A 276 3.28 3.85 6.85
N VAL A 277 3.91 3.14 5.92
CA VAL A 277 5.36 3.18 5.74
C VAL A 277 5.81 4.50 5.14
N THR A 278 7.08 4.85 5.34
CA THR A 278 7.67 6.02 4.68
C THR A 278 7.80 5.80 3.17
N ALA A 279 7.94 6.89 2.39
CA ALA A 279 8.19 6.76 0.95
C ALA A 279 9.50 6.02 0.64
N ALA A 280 10.51 6.14 1.50
CA ALA A 280 11.78 5.42 1.39
C ALA A 280 11.59 3.91 1.60
N ASP A 281 10.84 3.50 2.64
CA ASP A 281 10.51 2.09 2.87
C ASP A 281 9.66 1.51 1.74
N PHE A 282 8.74 2.31 1.19
CA PHE A 282 7.98 1.88 0.02
C PHE A 282 8.88 1.67 -1.21
N MET A 283 9.90 2.51 -1.42
CA MET A 283 10.90 2.27 -2.47
C MET A 283 11.74 1.01 -2.21
N ARG A 284 12.17 0.76 -0.96
CA ARG A 284 12.85 -0.49 -0.58
C ARG A 284 11.99 -1.71 -0.87
N PHE A 285 10.70 -1.62 -0.57
CA PHE A 285 9.71 -2.63 -0.91
C PHE A 285 9.61 -2.81 -2.43
N LEU A 286 9.49 -1.74 -3.21
CA LEU A 286 9.39 -1.82 -4.67
C LEU A 286 10.63 -2.43 -5.32
N PHE A 287 11.83 -2.18 -4.79
CA PHE A 287 13.06 -2.82 -5.29
C PHE A 287 13.03 -4.34 -5.12
N ARG A 288 12.50 -4.84 -4.00
CA ARG A 288 12.32 -6.29 -3.78
C ARG A 288 11.16 -6.83 -4.61
N TRP A 289 10.00 -6.16 -4.56
CA TRP A 289 8.77 -6.55 -5.25
C TRP A 289 8.98 -6.68 -6.77
N GLN A 290 9.68 -5.71 -7.37
CA GLN A 290 10.01 -5.77 -8.79
C GLN A 290 11.36 -6.41 -9.11
N ARG A 291 11.96 -7.14 -8.15
CA ARG A 291 13.19 -7.93 -8.35
C ARG A 291 14.45 -7.16 -8.74
N VAL A 292 14.49 -5.86 -8.46
CA VAL A 292 15.67 -4.99 -8.71
C VAL A 292 16.73 -5.17 -7.61
N ALA A 293 16.29 -5.43 -6.38
CA ALA A 293 17.19 -5.71 -5.27
C ALA A 293 18.05 -6.95 -5.60
N PRO A 294 19.38 -6.92 -5.34
CA PRO A 294 20.29 -8.00 -5.76
C PRO A 294 19.88 -9.40 -5.29
N ASP A 295 19.32 -9.50 -4.08
CA ASP A 295 18.85 -10.74 -3.44
C ASP A 295 17.47 -11.21 -3.94
N ALA A 296 16.75 -10.37 -4.70
CA ALA A 296 15.42 -10.66 -5.23
C ALA A 296 15.39 -10.91 -6.74
N ARG A 297 16.56 -10.84 -7.42
CA ARG A 297 16.65 -11.03 -8.87
C ARG A 297 16.17 -12.43 -9.28
N ALA A 298 15.47 -12.47 -10.41
CA ALA A 298 15.06 -13.73 -11.02
C ALA A 298 16.24 -14.40 -11.75
N GLU A 299 16.15 -15.71 -11.97
CA GLU A 299 17.15 -16.47 -12.72
C GLU A 299 16.46 -17.34 -13.79
N GLY A 300 17.16 -17.52 -14.92
CA GLY A 300 16.71 -18.38 -16.01
C GLY A 300 15.49 -17.89 -16.81
N PRO A 301 15.01 -18.71 -17.77
CA PRO A 301 13.90 -18.35 -18.67
C PRO A 301 12.54 -18.24 -17.96
N GLU A 302 12.27 -19.07 -16.96
CA GLU A 302 11.04 -18.99 -16.14
C GLU A 302 11.01 -17.70 -15.31
N GLY A 303 12.17 -17.31 -14.77
CA GLY A 303 12.35 -16.03 -14.10
C GLY A 303 12.08 -14.85 -15.02
N LEU A 304 12.50 -14.93 -16.29
CA LEU A 304 12.20 -13.91 -17.29
C LEU A 304 10.69 -13.79 -17.54
N ALA A 305 9.98 -14.92 -17.69
CA ALA A 305 8.53 -14.91 -17.87
C ALA A 305 7.82 -14.20 -16.70
N ALA A 306 8.21 -14.48 -15.46
CA ALA A 306 7.66 -13.80 -14.27
C ALA A 306 7.95 -12.28 -14.25
N VAL A 307 9.15 -11.86 -14.66
CA VAL A 307 9.50 -10.43 -14.78
C VAL A 307 8.67 -9.75 -15.89
N LEU A 308 8.45 -10.43 -17.01
CA LEU A 308 7.63 -9.91 -18.10
C LEU A 308 6.15 -9.85 -17.73
N GLU A 309 5.64 -10.77 -16.90
CA GLU A 309 4.27 -10.71 -16.36
C GLU A 309 4.10 -9.50 -15.43
N LEU A 310 5.10 -9.23 -14.58
CA LEU A 310 5.11 -8.04 -13.74
C LEU A 310 5.11 -6.75 -14.58
N LEU A 311 5.86 -6.76 -15.68
CA LEU A 311 6.02 -5.60 -16.56
C LEU A 311 4.98 -5.51 -17.69
N ASP A 312 4.05 -6.46 -17.77
CA ASP A 312 3.10 -6.67 -18.85
C ASP A 312 2.35 -5.39 -19.25
N GLY A 313 2.50 -4.97 -20.51
CA GLY A 313 1.84 -3.79 -21.06
C GLY A 313 2.52 -2.44 -20.79
N PHE A 314 3.66 -2.40 -20.10
CA PHE A 314 4.39 -1.13 -19.87
C PHE A 314 5.28 -0.78 -21.05
N GLU A 315 5.24 0.47 -21.49
CA GLU A 315 6.04 0.92 -22.63
C GLU A 315 7.37 1.53 -22.18
N LEU A 316 8.45 1.00 -22.74
CA LEU A 316 9.81 1.48 -22.53
C LEU A 316 10.44 1.85 -23.86
N PRO A 317 11.42 2.78 -23.92
CA PRO A 317 12.27 2.93 -25.09
C PRO A 317 12.81 1.57 -25.52
N ALA A 318 12.70 1.21 -26.80
CA ALA A 318 13.01 -0.12 -27.29
C ALA A 318 14.40 -0.64 -26.88
N ALA A 319 15.40 0.26 -26.84
CA ALA A 319 16.73 -0.10 -26.38
C ALA A 319 16.77 -0.44 -24.86
N ALA A 320 15.95 0.22 -24.03
CA ALA A 320 15.98 0.15 -22.57
C ALA A 320 15.70 -1.25 -21.99
N TRP A 321 14.90 -2.06 -22.70
CA TRP A 321 14.49 -3.40 -22.27
C TRP A 321 15.68 -4.30 -21.95
N GLU A 322 16.50 -4.61 -22.96
CA GLU A 322 17.64 -5.52 -22.82
C GLU A 322 18.91 -4.80 -22.32
N THR A 323 18.92 -3.46 -22.30
CA THR A 323 20.08 -2.68 -21.86
C THR A 323 20.16 -2.48 -20.36
N ASP A 324 19.00 -2.27 -19.73
CA ASP A 324 18.93 -1.74 -18.38
C ASP A 324 17.81 -2.41 -17.56
N VAL A 325 16.59 -2.55 -18.11
CA VAL A 325 15.42 -2.97 -17.31
C VAL A 325 15.41 -4.47 -17.01
N LEU A 326 15.60 -5.33 -18.01
CA LEU A 326 15.68 -6.78 -17.80
C LEU A 326 16.95 -7.16 -17.03
N PRO A 327 18.17 -6.68 -17.38
CA PRO A 327 19.38 -7.01 -16.62
C PRO A 327 19.39 -6.48 -15.17
N ALA A 328 18.58 -5.47 -14.83
CA ALA A 328 18.43 -5.03 -13.44
C ALA A 328 17.63 -6.03 -12.59
N ARG A 329 16.75 -6.82 -13.23
CA ARG A 329 15.81 -7.75 -12.57
C ARG A 329 16.18 -9.22 -12.70
N LEU A 330 17.11 -9.55 -13.59
CA LEU A 330 17.53 -10.90 -13.91
C LEU A 330 19.04 -11.09 -13.71
N GLY A 331 19.42 -12.18 -13.07
CA GLY A 331 20.77 -12.71 -13.10
C GLY A 331 21.10 -13.26 -14.49
N GLU A 332 22.27 -12.89 -15.02
CA GLU A 332 22.84 -13.46 -16.26
C GLU A 332 21.88 -13.52 -17.48
N TYR A 333 21.09 -12.46 -17.71
CA TYR A 333 20.13 -12.40 -18.82
C TYR A 333 20.72 -12.80 -20.19
N ASP A 334 20.10 -13.79 -20.83
CA ASP A 334 20.35 -14.18 -22.22
C ASP A 334 19.21 -13.71 -23.15
N PRO A 335 19.49 -12.89 -24.19
CA PRO A 335 18.51 -12.49 -25.20
C PRO A 335 17.73 -13.62 -25.87
N LEU A 336 18.31 -14.83 -25.97
CA LEU A 336 17.65 -15.99 -26.57
C LEU A 336 16.43 -16.45 -25.78
N TRP A 337 16.37 -16.20 -24.47
CA TRP A 337 15.20 -16.53 -23.66
C TRP A 337 13.99 -15.68 -24.07
N LEU A 338 14.19 -14.39 -24.31
CA LEU A 338 13.12 -13.50 -24.78
C LEU A 338 12.65 -13.90 -26.20
N ASP A 339 13.59 -14.23 -27.09
CA ASP A 339 13.24 -14.73 -28.42
C ASP A 339 12.43 -16.02 -28.35
N GLY A 340 12.81 -16.94 -27.45
CA GLY A 340 12.08 -18.19 -27.21
C GLY A 340 10.63 -17.95 -26.78
N LEU A 341 10.40 -17.05 -25.82
CA LEU A 341 9.06 -16.68 -25.34
C LEU A 341 8.21 -15.97 -26.42
N CYS A 342 8.85 -15.21 -27.31
CA CYS A 342 8.16 -14.60 -28.45
C CYS A 342 7.76 -15.65 -29.50
N LEU A 343 8.69 -16.54 -29.83
CA LEU A 343 8.49 -17.61 -30.81
C LEU A 343 7.48 -18.66 -30.35
N SER A 344 7.42 -18.95 -29.03
CA SER A 344 6.37 -19.81 -28.46
C SER A 344 4.98 -19.17 -28.49
N GLY A 345 4.93 -17.85 -28.73
CA GLY A 345 3.70 -17.07 -28.76
C GLY A 345 3.16 -16.70 -27.37
N GLU A 346 3.92 -16.92 -26.30
CA GLU A 346 3.55 -16.49 -24.95
C GLU A 346 3.64 -14.98 -24.79
N ILE A 347 4.71 -14.38 -25.31
CA ILE A 347 4.97 -12.94 -25.24
C ILE A 347 4.91 -12.32 -26.63
N ALA A 348 4.17 -11.23 -26.76
CA ALA A 348 4.19 -10.37 -27.93
C ALA A 348 4.85 -9.04 -27.58
N TRP A 349 5.31 -8.33 -28.61
CA TRP A 349 5.87 -6.99 -28.45
C TRP A 349 5.26 -6.04 -29.47
N GLY A 350 5.26 -4.76 -29.14
CA GLY A 350 4.78 -3.73 -30.06
C GLY A 350 4.63 -2.39 -29.38
N ARG A 351 4.43 -1.36 -30.21
CA ARG A 351 4.03 -0.04 -29.71
C ARG A 351 2.52 0.03 -29.58
N LEU A 352 2.05 0.31 -28.38
CA LEU A 352 0.64 0.34 -28.00
C LEU A 352 0.10 1.77 -27.97
N THR A 353 0.89 2.75 -27.54
CA THR A 353 0.47 4.15 -27.61
C THR A 353 0.51 4.70 -29.03
N ALA A 354 -0.60 5.30 -29.45
CA ALA A 354 -0.60 6.18 -30.61
C ALA A 354 0.32 7.39 -30.33
N THR A 355 1.10 7.79 -31.33
CA THR A 355 1.89 9.03 -31.29
C THR A 355 0.95 10.23 -31.16
N ARG A 356 0.74 10.73 -29.94
CA ARG A 356 0.06 12.02 -29.72
C ARG A 356 1.00 13.14 -30.14
N ASN A 357 0.91 13.59 -31.40
CA ASN A 357 1.42 14.86 -31.93
C ASN A 357 0.88 15.10 -33.36
N ALA A 358 -0.43 15.29 -33.48
CA ALA A 358 -1.04 16.02 -34.59
C ALA A 358 -1.67 17.36 -34.14
N GLU A 359 -1.75 17.61 -32.83
CA GLU A 359 -2.17 18.90 -32.26
C GLU A 359 -0.93 19.71 -31.85
N GLY A 360 -0.52 20.63 -32.73
CA GLY A 360 0.56 21.59 -32.43
C GLY A 360 1.64 21.71 -33.51
N GLY A 361 1.28 22.21 -34.70
CA GLY A 361 2.12 23.10 -35.52
C GLY A 361 3.49 22.64 -36.03
N THR A 362 3.96 21.41 -35.78
CA THR A 362 5.28 20.94 -36.24
C THR A 362 5.16 19.79 -37.22
N ARG A 363 4.83 20.15 -38.47
CA ARG A 363 4.68 19.29 -39.67
C ARG A 363 5.92 18.47 -40.10
N ASN A 364 6.94 18.26 -39.26
CA ASN A 364 8.19 17.68 -39.77
C ASN A 364 9.05 16.90 -38.76
N ARG A 365 8.47 15.99 -37.98
CA ARG A 365 9.27 14.93 -37.33
C ARG A 365 9.26 13.68 -38.20
N LYS A 366 10.29 13.53 -39.04
CA LYS A 366 10.70 12.22 -39.60
C LYS A 366 10.71 11.20 -38.45
N SER A 367 10.22 9.98 -38.71
CA SER A 367 10.26 8.85 -37.77
C SER A 367 11.61 8.83 -37.03
N GLY A 368 11.60 9.10 -35.73
CA GLY A 368 12.81 9.18 -34.91
C GLY A 368 13.55 7.83 -34.85
N PRO A 369 14.78 7.80 -34.33
CA PRO A 369 15.53 6.55 -34.17
C PRO A 369 14.75 5.53 -33.35
N ILE A 370 14.65 4.28 -33.85
CA ILE A 370 13.87 3.19 -33.23
C ILE A 370 14.28 2.93 -31.77
N ARG A 371 15.53 3.24 -31.42
CA ARG A 371 16.07 3.13 -30.06
C ARG A 371 15.23 3.83 -28.99
N THR A 372 14.61 4.96 -29.33
CA THR A 372 13.79 5.75 -28.40
C THR A 372 12.29 5.49 -28.54
N THR A 373 11.88 4.64 -29.49
CA THR A 373 10.48 4.29 -29.69
C THR A 373 9.95 3.54 -28.47
N PRO A 374 8.84 3.97 -27.85
CA PRO A 374 8.19 3.22 -26.79
C PRO A 374 7.65 1.89 -27.34
N VAL A 375 8.06 0.79 -26.73
CA VAL A 375 7.64 -0.57 -27.05
C VAL A 375 7.26 -1.25 -25.74
N ALA A 376 6.11 -1.92 -25.73
CA ALA A 376 5.73 -2.82 -24.66
C ALA A 376 6.07 -4.26 -25.02
N LEU A 377 6.44 -5.02 -23.99
CA LEU A 377 6.37 -6.48 -23.98
C LEU A 377 5.11 -6.86 -23.20
N PHE A 378 4.32 -7.78 -23.73
CA PHE A 378 3.07 -8.17 -23.09
C PHE A 378 2.68 -9.60 -23.41
N ARG A 379 1.89 -10.23 -22.52
CA ARG A 379 1.35 -11.57 -22.78
C ARG A 379 0.42 -11.52 -23.98
N ARG A 380 0.62 -12.42 -24.95
CA ARG A 380 -0.14 -12.41 -26.21
C ARG A 380 -1.65 -12.51 -25.97
N GLU A 381 -2.07 -13.31 -25.00
CA GLU A 381 -3.47 -13.47 -24.57
C GLU A 381 -4.10 -12.14 -24.11
N ARG A 382 -3.31 -11.22 -23.53
CA ARG A 382 -3.74 -9.91 -23.04
C ARG A 382 -3.58 -8.81 -24.08
N GLY A 383 -3.01 -9.13 -25.24
CA GLY A 383 -2.76 -8.16 -26.30
C GLY A 383 -4.03 -7.48 -26.81
N ALA A 384 -5.20 -8.11 -26.73
CA ALA A 384 -6.47 -7.46 -27.07
C ALA A 384 -6.80 -6.32 -26.09
N VAL A 385 -6.73 -6.58 -24.78
CA VAL A 385 -6.95 -5.59 -23.71
C VAL A 385 -6.04 -4.39 -23.91
N TRP A 386 -4.74 -4.63 -24.07
CA TRP A 386 -3.74 -3.56 -24.20
C TRP A 386 -3.94 -2.70 -25.46
N ARG A 387 -4.32 -3.31 -26.57
CA ARG A 387 -4.60 -2.60 -27.83
C ARG A 387 -5.92 -1.84 -27.81
N SER A 388 -6.88 -2.24 -26.99
CA SER A 388 -8.18 -1.56 -26.83
C SER A 388 -8.10 -0.26 -26.01
N LEU A 389 -7.00 -0.03 -25.27
CA LEU A 389 -6.81 1.19 -24.49
C LEU A 389 -6.47 2.42 -25.35
N THR A 390 -6.09 2.22 -26.61
CA THR A 390 -5.71 3.30 -27.52
C THR A 390 -6.41 3.14 -28.87
N PRO A 391 -6.82 4.25 -29.52
CA PRO A 391 -7.45 4.16 -30.83
C PRO A 391 -6.46 3.62 -31.87
N GLU A 392 -7.00 2.98 -32.91
CA GLU A 392 -6.21 2.58 -34.07
C GLU A 392 -5.82 3.81 -34.89
N PRO A 393 -4.52 4.01 -35.20
CA PRO A 393 -4.12 5.08 -36.11
C PRO A 393 -4.58 4.74 -37.53
N ASP A 394 -5.24 5.67 -38.22
CA ASP A 394 -5.55 5.50 -39.65
C ASP A 394 -4.23 5.58 -40.45
N PRO A 395 -3.77 4.48 -41.08
CA PRO A 395 -2.53 4.50 -41.84
C PRO A 395 -2.53 5.47 -43.02
N LYS A 396 -3.70 5.84 -43.55
CA LYS A 396 -3.84 6.79 -44.66
C LYS A 396 -3.53 8.23 -44.25
N GLU A 397 -3.75 8.57 -42.99
CA GLU A 397 -3.48 9.90 -42.44
C GLU A 397 -2.03 10.05 -41.97
N LEU A 398 -1.30 8.93 -41.83
CA LEU A 398 0.09 8.93 -41.38
C LEU A 398 1.06 9.35 -42.51
N PRO A 399 2.08 10.17 -42.19
CA PRO A 399 3.10 10.60 -43.15
C PRO A 399 4.16 9.50 -43.39
N LEU A 400 3.72 8.33 -43.88
CA LEU A 400 4.58 7.18 -44.17
C LEU A 400 5.44 7.42 -45.43
N SER A 401 6.69 6.95 -45.40
CA SER A 401 7.56 6.92 -46.58
C SER A 401 7.04 5.95 -47.66
N HIS A 402 7.56 6.06 -48.89
CA HIS A 402 7.23 5.13 -49.97
C HIS A 402 7.52 3.67 -49.58
N ALA A 403 8.68 3.41 -48.95
CA ALA A 403 9.04 2.07 -48.48
C ALA A 403 8.10 1.60 -47.36
N GLY A 404 7.73 2.47 -46.41
CA GLY A 404 6.78 2.15 -45.35
C GLY A 404 5.39 1.76 -45.89
N ARG A 405 4.87 2.53 -46.87
CA ARG A 405 3.57 2.22 -47.52
C ARG A 405 3.60 0.92 -48.30
N ALA A 406 4.63 0.69 -49.11
CA ALA A 406 4.77 -0.53 -49.91
C ALA A 406 4.82 -1.79 -49.01
N VAL A 407 5.58 -1.73 -47.91
CA VAL A 407 5.63 -2.85 -46.94
C VAL A 407 4.28 -3.06 -46.26
N LEU A 408 3.59 -1.98 -45.88
CA LEU A 408 2.27 -2.06 -45.26
C LEU A 408 1.23 -2.69 -46.19
N GLU A 409 1.18 -2.27 -47.46
CA GLU A 409 0.26 -2.81 -48.47
C GLU A 409 0.48 -4.31 -48.69
N VAL A 410 1.75 -4.76 -48.72
CA VAL A 410 2.06 -6.19 -48.82
C VAL A 410 1.56 -6.95 -47.59
N LEU A 411 1.73 -6.40 -46.38
CA LEU A 411 1.27 -7.04 -45.15
C LEU A 411 -0.26 -7.06 -45.02
N ASP A 412 -0.95 -6.02 -45.49
CA ASP A 412 -2.42 -5.97 -45.51
C ASP A 412 -3.01 -6.95 -46.56
N GLY A 413 -2.33 -7.14 -47.70
CA GLY A 413 -2.78 -8.04 -48.76
C GLY A 413 -2.40 -9.51 -48.58
N ARG A 414 -1.15 -9.80 -48.15
CA ARG A 414 -0.62 -11.17 -48.03
C ARG A 414 -0.63 -11.70 -46.60
N GLY A 415 -0.83 -10.84 -45.61
CA GLY A 415 -0.72 -11.21 -44.20
C GLY A 415 0.74 -11.36 -43.74
N ALA A 416 0.93 -12.09 -42.64
CA ALA A 416 2.22 -12.22 -41.99
C ALA A 416 3.26 -12.88 -42.92
N SER A 417 4.38 -12.18 -43.18
CA SER A 417 5.37 -12.53 -44.21
C SER A 417 6.79 -12.50 -43.65
N PHE A 418 7.67 -13.38 -44.13
CA PHE A 418 9.09 -13.30 -43.77
C PHE A 418 9.77 -12.11 -44.46
N PHE A 419 10.90 -11.65 -43.93
CA PHE A 419 11.62 -10.50 -44.51
C PHE A 419 12.00 -10.71 -45.99
N GLY A 420 12.45 -11.91 -46.35
CA GLY A 420 12.77 -12.24 -47.75
C GLY A 420 11.55 -12.13 -48.68
N ASP A 421 10.37 -12.54 -48.21
CA ASP A 421 9.13 -12.45 -48.97
C ASP A 421 8.69 -10.99 -49.16
N LEU A 422 8.89 -10.14 -48.14
CA LEU A 422 8.62 -8.70 -48.23
C LEU A 422 9.53 -8.02 -49.26
N VAL A 423 10.82 -8.37 -49.30
CA VAL A 423 11.76 -7.87 -50.30
C VAL A 423 11.33 -8.28 -51.70
N ASN A 424 10.98 -9.55 -51.90
CA ASN A 424 10.54 -10.06 -53.20
C ASN A 424 9.20 -9.45 -53.65
N ALA A 425 8.26 -9.25 -52.71
CA ALA A 425 6.92 -8.72 -53.01
C ALA A 425 6.93 -7.23 -53.32
N THR A 426 7.76 -6.45 -52.61
CA THR A 426 7.86 -5.00 -52.82
C THR A 426 8.78 -4.62 -53.97
N GLY A 427 9.76 -5.47 -54.31
CA GLY A 427 10.79 -5.17 -55.30
C GLY A 427 11.81 -4.11 -54.85
N LEU A 428 11.77 -3.70 -53.58
CA LEU A 428 12.66 -2.69 -53.00
C LEU A 428 14.00 -3.29 -52.55
N LEU A 429 15.01 -2.43 -52.35
CA LEU A 429 16.27 -2.88 -51.77
C LEU A 429 16.06 -3.34 -50.33
N ARG A 430 16.85 -4.34 -49.89
CA ARG A 430 16.80 -4.87 -48.50
C ARG A 430 16.88 -3.76 -47.44
N THR A 431 17.73 -2.76 -47.66
CA THR A 431 17.90 -1.62 -46.75
C THR A 431 16.69 -0.68 -46.73
N GLU A 432 15.92 -0.60 -47.82
CA GLU A 432 14.69 0.21 -47.89
C GLU A 432 13.54 -0.50 -47.18
N VAL A 433 13.37 -1.81 -47.39
CA VAL A 433 12.39 -2.63 -46.65
C VAL A 433 12.66 -2.58 -45.16
N GLU A 434 13.93 -2.68 -44.76
CA GLU A 434 14.33 -2.55 -43.36
C GLU A 434 13.98 -1.17 -42.77
N LYS A 435 14.26 -0.09 -43.50
CA LYS A 435 13.86 1.27 -43.08
C LYS A 435 12.34 1.41 -42.99
N GLY A 436 11.61 0.83 -43.94
CA GLY A 436 10.14 0.79 -43.95
C GLY A 436 9.59 0.06 -42.72
N LEU A 437 10.09 -1.13 -42.42
CA LEU A 437 9.72 -1.87 -41.19
C LEU A 437 10.04 -1.06 -39.93
N GLY A 438 11.20 -0.41 -39.89
CA GLY A 438 11.58 0.46 -38.79
C GLY A 438 10.63 1.64 -38.57
N GLU A 439 10.20 2.30 -39.65
CA GLU A 439 9.18 3.35 -39.62
C GLU A 439 7.82 2.79 -39.15
N LEU A 440 7.38 1.66 -39.68
CA LEU A 440 6.10 1.04 -39.30
C LEU A 440 6.09 0.60 -37.83
N VAL A 441 7.21 0.09 -37.29
CA VAL A 441 7.38 -0.20 -35.86
C VAL A 441 7.28 1.09 -35.05
N ALA A 442 7.89 2.17 -35.52
CA ALA A 442 7.81 3.47 -34.84
C ALA A 442 6.38 3.99 -34.77
N TRP A 443 5.53 3.70 -35.75
CA TRP A 443 4.10 4.02 -35.71
C TRP A 443 3.23 2.97 -34.99
N GLY A 444 3.80 1.83 -34.59
CA GLY A 444 3.07 0.73 -33.95
C GLY A 444 2.14 -0.05 -34.88
N LEU A 445 2.44 -0.05 -36.18
CA LEU A 445 1.64 -0.71 -37.21
C LEU A 445 2.05 -2.16 -37.46
N VAL A 446 3.29 -2.53 -37.14
CA VAL A 446 3.84 -3.87 -37.37
C VAL A 446 4.58 -4.41 -36.14
N THR A 447 4.63 -5.74 -36.06
CA THR A 447 5.39 -6.52 -35.08
C THR A 447 5.99 -7.76 -35.76
N SER A 448 6.84 -8.52 -35.08
CA SER A 448 7.37 -9.80 -35.57
C SER A 448 7.31 -10.92 -34.53
N ASP A 449 7.36 -12.16 -35.00
CA ASP A 449 7.32 -13.39 -34.16
C ASP A 449 8.48 -13.47 -33.14
N SER A 450 9.57 -12.74 -33.35
CA SER A 450 10.73 -12.69 -32.43
C SER A 450 11.17 -11.25 -32.11
N PHE A 451 11.74 -11.03 -30.92
CA PHE A 451 12.33 -9.75 -30.54
C PHE A 451 13.66 -9.46 -31.28
N ALA A 452 14.30 -10.50 -31.82
CA ALA A 452 15.48 -10.41 -32.68
C ALA A 452 15.29 -9.44 -33.87
N GLY A 453 14.08 -9.35 -34.42
CA GLY A 453 13.73 -8.41 -35.48
C GLY A 453 13.87 -6.96 -35.06
N LEU A 454 13.29 -6.60 -33.90
CA LEU A 454 13.44 -5.27 -33.32
C LEU A 454 14.90 -4.98 -32.98
N ARG A 455 15.61 -5.94 -32.38
CA ARG A 455 17.04 -5.86 -32.07
C ARG A 455 17.88 -5.49 -33.28
N ALA A 456 17.62 -6.13 -34.42
CA ALA A 456 18.29 -5.79 -35.66
C ALA A 456 18.10 -4.30 -35.95
N LEU A 457 16.84 -3.84 -36.02
CA LEU A 457 16.45 -2.46 -36.33
C LEU A 457 17.07 -1.39 -35.40
N LEU A 458 17.48 -1.74 -34.19
CA LEU A 458 18.18 -0.82 -33.27
C LEU A 458 19.59 -0.43 -33.73
N VAL A 459 20.22 -1.21 -34.61
CA VAL A 459 21.56 -0.92 -35.16
C VAL A 459 21.40 -0.37 -36.58
N PRO A 460 22.03 0.73 -36.98
CA PRO A 460 22.00 1.16 -38.37
C PRO A 460 22.52 0.05 -39.31
N SER A 461 21.83 -0.18 -40.45
CA SER A 461 22.20 -1.17 -41.47
C SER A 461 23.68 -1.10 -41.87
N ASP A 462 24.23 0.11 -42.01
CA ASP A 462 25.61 0.35 -42.47
C ASP A 462 26.66 -0.04 -41.42
N ARG A 463 26.24 -0.20 -40.15
CA ARG A 463 27.07 -0.71 -39.06
C ARG A 463 26.93 -2.22 -38.86
N ARG A 464 25.99 -2.88 -39.57
CA ARG A 464 25.83 -4.33 -39.57
C ARG A 464 26.62 -4.92 -40.74
N ARG A 465 27.67 -5.71 -40.46
CA ARG A 465 28.37 -6.45 -41.51
C ARG A 465 27.59 -7.73 -41.83
N PRO A 466 27.27 -8.02 -43.10
CA PRO A 466 26.51 -9.22 -43.46
C PRO A 466 27.29 -10.51 -43.16
N ILE A 467 26.57 -11.52 -42.67
CA ILE A 467 27.07 -12.89 -42.57
C ILE A 467 27.15 -13.43 -44.00
N GLY A 468 28.34 -13.78 -44.47
CA GLY A 468 28.54 -14.47 -45.76
C GLY A 468 29.30 -13.70 -46.86
N ALA A 469 29.73 -12.45 -46.64
CA ALA A 469 30.68 -11.81 -47.57
C ALA A 469 32.10 -12.33 -47.30
N GLY A 470 32.50 -13.38 -48.01
CA GLY A 470 33.71 -14.15 -47.77
C GLY A 470 35.02 -13.34 -47.88
N THR A 471 35.87 -13.45 -46.86
CA THR A 471 37.31 -13.79 -46.94
C THR A 471 37.92 -13.81 -45.53
N PHE A 472 38.89 -14.70 -45.34
CA PHE A 472 39.49 -15.13 -44.09
C PHE A 472 40.18 -14.05 -43.22
N ARG A 473 40.21 -14.31 -41.90
CA ARG A 473 41.14 -13.82 -40.83
C ARG A 473 40.93 -12.39 -40.26
N ARG A 474 40.22 -12.32 -39.11
CA ARG A 474 40.71 -11.81 -37.80
C ARG A 474 39.60 -11.85 -36.73
N ARG A 475 39.94 -12.33 -35.53
CA ARG A 475 39.13 -12.33 -34.28
C ARG A 475 38.29 -11.05 -34.14
N GLY A 476 36.99 -11.12 -34.41
CA GLY A 476 36.03 -10.05 -34.18
C GLY A 476 34.63 -10.64 -34.08
N ARG A 477 33.97 -10.44 -32.93
CA ARG A 477 32.66 -11.04 -32.60
C ARG A 477 31.60 -10.62 -33.63
N LEU A 478 31.06 -11.60 -34.36
CA LEU A 478 29.86 -11.44 -35.21
C LEU A 478 28.69 -10.96 -34.34
N ALA A 479 27.83 -10.11 -34.89
CA ALA A 479 26.48 -9.92 -34.35
C ALA A 479 25.61 -11.05 -34.92
N PRO A 480 25.06 -11.98 -34.11
CA PRO A 480 24.36 -13.16 -34.61
C PRO A 480 22.90 -12.90 -35.03
N PHE A 481 22.50 -11.63 -35.22
CA PHE A 481 21.10 -11.25 -35.40
C PHE A 481 20.92 -10.34 -36.62
N GLY A 482 20.09 -10.77 -37.56
CA GLY A 482 19.66 -10.00 -38.72
C GLY A 482 18.14 -9.88 -38.77
N VAL A 483 17.59 -8.96 -39.56
CA VAL A 483 16.13 -8.80 -39.72
C VAL A 483 15.48 -10.08 -40.25
N GLU A 484 16.25 -10.95 -40.90
CA GLU A 484 15.82 -12.28 -41.37
C GLU A 484 15.55 -13.26 -40.22
N THR A 485 16.16 -13.05 -39.04
CA THR A 485 15.96 -13.88 -37.84
C THR A 485 14.73 -13.46 -37.02
N ALA A 486 13.96 -12.47 -37.50
CA ALA A 486 12.77 -11.95 -36.84
C ALA A 486 11.56 -12.90 -36.86
N GLY A 487 11.63 -13.99 -37.62
CA GLY A 487 10.46 -14.77 -38.00
C GLY A 487 9.59 -14.00 -39.01
N ARG A 488 8.26 -14.12 -38.90
CA ARG A 488 7.33 -13.39 -39.77
C ARG A 488 7.05 -12.01 -39.20
N TRP A 489 7.01 -11.01 -40.07
CA TRP A 489 6.48 -9.68 -39.77
C TRP A 489 4.98 -9.68 -40.03
N SER A 490 4.22 -9.04 -39.14
CA SER A 490 2.76 -9.02 -39.20
C SER A 490 2.20 -7.63 -38.90
N ARG A 491 1.06 -7.33 -39.50
CA ARG A 491 0.27 -6.13 -39.23
C ARG A 491 -0.38 -6.22 -37.83
N VAL A 492 -0.20 -5.17 -37.02
CA VAL A 492 -0.85 -5.03 -35.70
C VAL A 492 -2.26 -4.49 -35.86
N GLN A 493 -3.25 -5.37 -36.02
CA GLN A 493 -4.66 -4.95 -36.02
C GLN A 493 -5.09 -4.60 -34.58
N ARG A 494 -5.66 -3.41 -34.37
CA ARG A 494 -6.19 -2.99 -33.06
C ARG A 494 -7.71 -3.12 -33.10
N GLY A 495 -8.21 -4.36 -33.04
CA GLY A 495 -9.62 -4.68 -32.79
C GLY A 495 -10.68 -3.83 -33.50
N GLY A 496 -11.06 -4.26 -34.71
CA GLY A 496 -12.43 -4.13 -35.25
C GLY A 496 -12.86 -2.76 -35.79
N GLN A 497 -13.22 -2.75 -37.08
CA GLN A 497 -14.07 -1.72 -37.68
C GLN A 497 -15.27 -1.38 -36.79
N ALA A 498 -15.65 -0.10 -36.80
CA ALA A 498 -16.78 0.49 -36.10
C ALA A 498 -17.92 -0.50 -35.78
N GLY A 499 -18.05 -0.87 -34.49
CA GLY A 499 -19.33 -1.28 -33.93
C GLY A 499 -19.49 -2.68 -33.29
N ALA A 500 -18.51 -3.61 -33.31
CA ALA A 500 -18.84 -5.00 -32.92
C ALA A 500 -17.83 -5.84 -32.09
N SER A 501 -16.66 -5.34 -31.66
CA SER A 501 -15.74 -6.20 -30.87
C SER A 501 -14.72 -5.44 -30.01
N GLY A 502 -15.19 -4.55 -29.13
CA GLY A 502 -14.36 -3.99 -28.06
C GLY A 502 -14.53 -4.79 -26.77
N VAL A 503 -13.43 -5.06 -26.05
CA VAL A 503 -13.54 -5.50 -24.65
C VAL A 503 -14.32 -4.42 -23.89
N PRO A 504 -15.37 -4.75 -23.11
CA PRO A 504 -16.14 -3.76 -22.35
C PRO A 504 -15.24 -2.89 -21.46
N GLU A 505 -15.53 -1.59 -21.35
CA GLU A 505 -14.72 -0.64 -20.57
C GLU A 505 -14.48 -1.10 -19.13
N ASP A 506 -15.50 -1.67 -18.48
CA ASP A 506 -15.39 -2.24 -17.12
C ASP A 506 -14.38 -3.39 -17.04
N GLN A 507 -14.32 -4.25 -18.07
CA GLN A 507 -13.36 -5.35 -18.13
C GLN A 507 -11.95 -4.86 -18.43
N LEU A 508 -11.80 -3.80 -19.24
CA LEU A 508 -10.53 -3.12 -19.47
C LEU A 508 -9.99 -2.50 -18.18
N ALA A 509 -10.83 -1.73 -17.48
CA ALA A 509 -10.47 -1.11 -16.21
C ALA A 509 -10.08 -2.18 -15.17
N GLU A 510 -10.81 -3.29 -15.09
CA GLU A 510 -10.48 -4.39 -14.18
C GLU A 510 -9.16 -5.08 -14.53
N ALA A 511 -8.91 -5.34 -15.81
CA ALA A 511 -7.64 -5.93 -16.26
C ALA A 511 -6.43 -5.01 -15.99
N VAL A 512 -6.59 -3.69 -16.17
CA VAL A 512 -5.56 -2.69 -15.85
C VAL A 512 -5.35 -2.62 -14.34
N ALA A 513 -6.43 -2.57 -13.54
CA ALA A 513 -6.36 -2.54 -12.08
C ALA A 513 -5.57 -3.72 -11.51
N TRP A 514 -5.86 -4.94 -11.98
CA TRP A 514 -5.10 -6.14 -11.61
C TRP A 514 -3.62 -6.06 -12.04
N GLN A 515 -3.33 -5.53 -13.23
CA GLN A 515 -1.93 -5.35 -13.64
C GLN A 515 -1.18 -4.38 -12.73
N LEU A 516 -1.80 -3.26 -12.36
CA LEU A 516 -1.19 -2.27 -11.47
C LEU A 516 -0.93 -2.83 -10.07
N LEU A 517 -1.88 -3.60 -9.53
CA LEU A 517 -1.72 -4.30 -8.26
C LEU A 517 -0.56 -5.30 -8.31
N ARG A 518 -0.46 -6.11 -9.37
CA ARG A 518 0.67 -7.03 -9.56
C ARG A 518 2.00 -6.28 -9.68
N ARG A 519 2.03 -5.20 -10.46
CA ARG A 519 3.25 -4.43 -10.74
C ARG A 519 3.80 -3.68 -9.53
N TYR A 520 2.92 -3.06 -8.74
CA TYR A 520 3.31 -2.15 -7.65
C TYR A 520 3.04 -2.71 -6.26
N GLY A 521 2.21 -3.74 -6.11
CA GLY A 521 1.77 -4.29 -4.83
C GLY A 521 0.78 -3.39 -4.07
N VAL A 522 1.12 -2.10 -3.94
CA VAL A 522 0.29 -1.03 -3.40
C VAL A 522 0.07 0.04 -4.48
N VAL A 523 -1.19 0.34 -4.78
CA VAL A 523 -1.59 1.26 -5.84
C VAL A 523 -2.30 2.48 -5.27
N PHE A 524 -1.89 3.65 -5.74
CA PHE A 524 -2.47 4.97 -5.46
C PHE A 524 -2.15 5.93 -6.61
N ARG A 525 -2.85 7.07 -6.70
CA ARG A 525 -2.80 7.92 -7.90
C ARG A 525 -1.38 8.36 -8.32
N ARG A 526 -0.50 8.66 -7.35
CA ARG A 526 0.86 9.13 -7.67
C ARG A 526 1.79 8.03 -8.16
N VAL A 527 1.67 6.78 -7.69
CA VAL A 527 2.61 5.71 -8.11
C VAL A 527 2.45 5.36 -9.60
N VAL A 528 1.25 5.51 -10.15
CA VAL A 528 0.95 5.18 -11.55
C VAL A 528 1.24 6.33 -12.53
N THR A 529 1.87 7.43 -12.10
CA THR A 529 2.12 8.61 -12.97
C THR A 529 2.99 8.29 -14.19
N ARG A 530 3.78 7.21 -14.16
CA ARG A 530 4.61 6.77 -15.28
C ARG A 530 3.91 5.82 -16.26
N GLU A 531 2.70 5.38 -15.94
CA GLU A 531 1.94 4.46 -16.79
C GLU A 531 1.34 5.20 -17.99
N THR A 532 1.63 4.73 -19.20
CA THR A 532 1.12 5.34 -20.44
C THR A 532 -0.23 4.76 -20.88
N LEU A 533 -0.53 3.52 -20.47
CA LEU A 533 -1.74 2.78 -20.82
C LEU A 533 -2.64 2.62 -19.60
N LEU A 534 -3.28 3.73 -19.20
CA LEU A 534 -4.20 3.75 -18.06
C LEU A 534 -5.64 3.93 -18.52
N ALA A 535 -6.55 3.17 -17.91
CA ALA A 535 -7.95 3.55 -17.84
C ALA A 535 -8.09 4.81 -16.95
N PRO A 536 -9.17 5.59 -17.11
CA PRO A 536 -9.44 6.73 -16.23
C PRO A 536 -9.40 6.33 -14.75
N TRP A 537 -8.78 7.14 -13.90
CA TRP A 537 -8.54 6.79 -12.50
C TRP A 537 -9.83 6.50 -11.72
N ARG A 538 -10.92 7.19 -12.05
CA ARG A 538 -12.26 6.92 -11.48
C ARG A 538 -12.73 5.48 -11.68
N ASP A 539 -12.43 4.88 -12.83
CA ASP A 539 -12.91 3.56 -13.18
C ASP A 539 -12.06 2.51 -12.45
N LEU A 540 -10.75 2.77 -12.33
CA LEU A 540 -9.86 1.99 -11.49
C LEU A 540 -10.29 2.04 -10.01
N LEU A 541 -10.68 3.20 -9.47
CA LEU A 541 -11.19 3.31 -8.10
C LEU A 541 -12.47 2.48 -7.89
N ARG A 542 -13.41 2.51 -8.84
CA ARG A 542 -14.63 1.67 -8.78
C ARG A 542 -14.28 0.19 -8.72
N VAL A 543 -13.32 -0.25 -9.53
CA VAL A 543 -12.83 -1.63 -9.50
C VAL A 543 -12.21 -1.94 -8.13
N TYR A 544 -11.30 -1.10 -7.62
CA TYR A 544 -10.62 -1.38 -6.36
C TYR A 544 -11.58 -1.45 -5.17
N ARG A 545 -12.58 -0.56 -5.10
CA ARG A 545 -13.65 -0.62 -4.08
C ARG A 545 -14.45 -1.92 -4.17
N ARG A 546 -14.74 -2.39 -5.39
CA ARG A 546 -15.42 -3.68 -5.62
C ARG A 546 -14.55 -4.86 -5.19
N LEU A 547 -13.25 -4.84 -5.50
CA LEU A 547 -12.30 -5.88 -5.06
C LEU A 547 -12.13 -5.88 -3.54
N GLU A 548 -12.14 -4.71 -2.90
CA GLU A 548 -12.09 -4.57 -1.45
C GLU A 548 -13.36 -5.14 -0.80
N ALA A 549 -14.54 -4.82 -1.34
CA ALA A 549 -15.81 -5.37 -0.86
C ALA A 549 -15.87 -6.90 -0.95
N ARG A 550 -15.17 -7.49 -1.94
CA ARG A 550 -14.98 -8.95 -2.08
C ARG A 550 -13.90 -9.53 -1.17
N GLY A 551 -13.06 -8.69 -0.55
CA GLY A 551 -11.95 -9.12 0.31
C GLY A 551 -10.67 -9.52 -0.43
N GLU A 552 -10.60 -9.32 -1.75
CA GLU A 552 -9.45 -9.67 -2.60
C GLU A 552 -8.28 -8.70 -2.41
N VAL A 553 -8.59 -7.43 -2.15
CA VAL A 553 -7.62 -6.37 -1.86
C VAL A 553 -7.98 -5.67 -0.57
N ARG A 554 -7.01 -4.95 0.01
CA ARG A 554 -7.21 -4.13 1.20
C ARG A 554 -7.15 -2.67 0.82
N GLY A 555 -8.21 -1.90 1.13
CA GLY A 555 -8.17 -0.45 1.11
C GLY A 555 -7.60 0.08 2.43
N GLY A 556 -6.84 1.17 2.37
CA GLY A 556 -6.26 1.76 3.56
C GLY A 556 -5.19 2.80 3.27
N ARG A 557 -4.41 3.14 4.29
CA ARG A 557 -3.26 4.03 4.18
C ARG A 557 -2.00 3.23 4.42
N PHE A 558 -1.37 2.76 3.36
CA PHE A 558 -0.18 1.91 3.42
C PHE A 558 1.11 2.72 3.32
N VAL A 559 1.11 3.82 2.57
CA VAL A 559 2.25 4.71 2.36
C VAL A 559 1.92 6.12 2.84
N GLY A 560 2.81 6.69 3.66
CA GLY A 560 2.66 8.01 4.27
C GLY A 560 2.97 9.13 3.28
N GLY A 561 2.49 10.34 3.56
CA GLY A 561 2.79 11.52 2.74
C GLY A 561 1.96 11.67 1.44
N PHE A 562 1.05 10.74 1.15
CA PHE A 562 0.16 10.81 -0.01
C PHE A 562 -1.31 10.92 0.40
N SER A 563 -2.06 11.69 -0.37
CA SER A 563 -3.52 11.82 -0.29
C SER A 563 -4.21 10.85 -1.26
N GLY A 564 -5.50 10.62 -1.01
CA GLY A 564 -6.32 9.70 -1.79
C GLY A 564 -6.33 8.28 -1.24
N GLU A 565 -7.24 7.48 -1.78
CA GLU A 565 -7.38 6.06 -1.46
C GLU A 565 -6.18 5.26 -1.98
N GLN A 566 -5.74 4.28 -1.19
CA GLN A 566 -4.69 3.34 -1.56
C GLN A 566 -5.21 1.92 -1.40
N TYR A 567 -4.78 1.05 -2.31
CA TYR A 567 -5.22 -0.34 -2.36
C TYR A 567 -4.01 -1.25 -2.47
N ALA A 568 -4.00 -2.35 -1.72
CA ALA A 568 -2.89 -3.28 -1.69
C ALA A 568 -3.33 -4.73 -1.79
N LEU A 569 -2.51 -5.56 -2.42
CA LEU A 569 -2.61 -7.02 -2.33
C LEU A 569 -2.26 -7.48 -0.90
N PRO A 570 -2.95 -8.49 -0.34
CA PRO A 570 -2.67 -8.99 1.01
C PRO A 570 -1.19 -9.39 1.22
N GLU A 571 -0.61 -10.07 0.24
CA GLU A 571 0.80 -10.47 0.20
C GLU A 571 1.76 -9.26 0.15
N ALA A 572 1.39 -8.19 -0.56
CA ALA A 572 2.16 -6.95 -0.62
C ALA A 572 2.21 -6.27 0.75
N VAL A 573 1.11 -6.28 1.51
CA VAL A 573 1.07 -5.73 2.88
C VAL A 573 2.01 -6.49 3.82
N GLY A 574 2.07 -7.82 3.68
CA GLY A 574 2.99 -8.67 4.46
C GLY A 574 4.46 -8.30 4.20
N LEU A 575 4.86 -8.23 2.93
CA LEU A 575 6.23 -7.86 2.54
C LEU A 575 6.56 -6.39 2.90
N LEU A 576 5.60 -5.48 2.75
CA LEU A 576 5.78 -4.07 3.12
C LEU A 576 6.12 -3.92 4.62
N ARG A 577 5.41 -4.69 5.47
CA ARG A 577 5.68 -4.75 6.92
C ARG A 577 7.03 -5.38 7.23
N SER A 578 7.44 -6.44 6.53
CA SER A 578 8.75 -7.05 6.77
C SER A 578 9.89 -6.10 6.38
N VAL A 579 9.76 -5.36 5.27
CA VAL A 579 10.75 -4.37 4.85
C VAL A 579 10.87 -3.23 5.87
N ARG A 580 9.75 -2.74 6.42
CA ARG A 580 9.77 -1.72 7.48
C ARG A 580 10.54 -2.16 8.72
N ARG A 581 10.49 -3.46 9.07
CA ARG A 581 11.20 -4.02 10.24
C ARG A 581 12.69 -4.27 9.99
N GLN A 582 13.13 -4.34 8.73
CA GLN A 582 14.53 -4.53 8.39
C GLN A 582 15.31 -3.23 8.59
N GLU A 583 16.43 -3.31 9.30
CA GLU A 583 17.38 -2.21 9.42
C GLU A 583 17.92 -1.76 8.06
N THR A 584 18.27 -0.48 7.97
CA THR A 584 18.87 0.11 6.77
C THR A 584 20.33 -0.31 6.66
N SER A 585 20.70 -0.92 5.54
CA SER A 585 22.03 -1.50 5.32
C SER A 585 22.98 -0.59 4.52
N GLY A 586 22.54 0.61 4.12
CA GLY A 586 23.27 1.47 3.20
C GLY A 586 23.24 0.97 1.75
N ALA A 587 22.29 0.09 1.39
CA ALA A 587 22.32 -0.60 0.10
C ALA A 587 22.09 0.38 -1.06
N LEU A 588 22.98 0.32 -2.06
CA LEU A 588 22.94 1.16 -3.25
C LEU A 588 22.24 0.44 -4.40
N VAL A 589 21.23 1.08 -4.99
CA VAL A 589 20.46 0.57 -6.12
C VAL A 589 20.42 1.61 -7.24
N THR A 590 20.98 1.25 -8.40
CA THR A 590 21.01 2.12 -9.59
C THR A 590 19.93 1.72 -10.57
N LEU A 591 19.15 2.70 -11.03
CA LEU A 591 18.09 2.51 -12.00
C LEU A 591 18.27 3.40 -13.23
N SER A 592 17.79 2.89 -14.36
CA SER A 592 17.61 3.69 -15.57
C SER A 592 16.47 4.68 -15.38
N GLY A 593 16.60 5.88 -15.95
CA GLY A 593 15.51 6.85 -15.98
C GLY A 593 14.30 6.32 -16.75
N ALA A 594 14.49 5.38 -17.68
CA ALA A 594 13.40 4.71 -18.36
C ALA A 594 12.67 3.68 -17.49
N ASP A 595 13.26 3.22 -16.37
CA ASP A 595 12.68 2.17 -15.53
C ASP A 595 11.34 2.63 -14.89
N PRO A 596 10.33 1.75 -14.75
CA PRO A 596 9.08 2.07 -14.06
C PRO A 596 9.28 2.53 -12.61
N LEU A 597 10.38 2.15 -11.97
CA LEU A 597 10.75 2.60 -10.62
C LEU A 597 11.47 3.95 -10.59
N ASN A 598 11.57 4.67 -11.72
CA ASN A 598 11.96 6.07 -11.74
C ASN A 598 10.85 6.97 -11.17
N LEU A 599 10.73 6.97 -9.84
CA LEU A 599 9.71 7.67 -9.06
C LEU A 599 10.29 8.86 -8.26
N VAL A 600 11.51 9.29 -8.57
CA VAL A 600 12.11 10.51 -8.01
C VAL A 600 11.28 11.73 -8.40
N GLY A 601 11.00 12.60 -7.43
CA GLY A 601 10.10 13.74 -7.57
C GLY A 601 8.61 13.38 -7.75
N ILE A 602 8.27 12.10 -7.73
CA ILE A 602 6.88 11.61 -7.79
C ILE A 602 6.44 11.14 -6.40
N ILE A 603 7.18 10.20 -5.82
CA ILE A 603 6.93 9.70 -4.45
C ILE A 603 8.08 10.02 -3.49
N THR A 604 9.32 10.07 -3.99
CA THR A 604 10.45 10.52 -3.17
C THR A 604 10.72 12.00 -3.42
N PRO A 605 11.32 12.73 -2.45
CA PRO A 605 11.74 14.11 -2.66
C PRO A 605 12.69 14.29 -3.84
N GLY A 606 12.78 15.52 -4.36
CA GLY A 606 13.64 15.91 -5.48
C GLY A 606 12.88 16.30 -6.74
N ASP A 607 13.60 16.73 -7.78
CA ASP A 607 12.99 17.07 -9.07
C ASP A 607 12.68 15.81 -9.89
N PRO A 608 11.57 15.79 -10.65
CA PRO A 608 11.26 14.67 -11.53
C PRO A 608 12.34 14.43 -12.58
N LEU A 609 12.92 13.23 -12.61
CA LEU A 609 13.90 12.85 -13.62
C LEU A 609 13.18 12.42 -14.92
N PRO A 610 13.47 13.00 -16.10
CA PRO A 610 12.85 12.58 -17.34
C PRO A 610 13.09 11.10 -17.67
N ALA A 611 12.07 10.43 -18.22
CA ALA A 611 12.09 8.98 -18.48
C ALA A 611 12.88 8.61 -19.74
N LEU A 612 14.17 8.96 -19.76
CA LEU A 612 15.09 8.70 -20.86
C LEU A 612 16.05 7.57 -20.50
N ALA A 613 16.32 6.69 -21.47
CA ALA A 613 17.23 5.55 -21.30
C ALA A 613 18.68 5.96 -21.01
N THR A 614 19.05 7.23 -21.22
CA THR A 614 20.38 7.79 -20.90
C THR A 614 20.49 8.30 -19.47
N ASN A 615 19.36 8.56 -18.81
CA ASN A 615 19.33 9.12 -17.47
C ASN A 615 19.48 8.01 -16.43
N ARG A 616 20.07 8.30 -15.27
CA ARG A 616 20.20 7.35 -14.16
C ARG A 616 19.82 8.00 -12.84
N VAL A 617 19.32 7.18 -11.92
CA VAL A 617 19.09 7.55 -10.52
C VAL A 617 19.69 6.47 -9.63
N LEU A 618 20.34 6.91 -8.57
CA LEU A 618 20.94 6.06 -7.54
C LEU A 618 20.17 6.27 -6.24
N TYR A 619 19.72 5.17 -5.65
CA TYR A 619 19.05 5.14 -4.36
C TYR A 619 19.95 4.51 -3.31
N ARG A 620 19.92 5.05 -2.09
CA ARG A 620 20.48 4.47 -0.88
C ARG A 620 19.33 4.16 0.06
N ASP A 621 19.05 2.88 0.30
CA ASP A 621 17.92 2.40 1.12
C ASP A 621 16.58 3.08 0.76
N GLY A 622 16.30 3.25 -0.53
CA GLY A 622 15.05 3.85 -1.01
C GLY A 622 15.02 5.39 -1.06
N ILE A 623 16.07 6.06 -0.59
CA ILE A 623 16.23 7.52 -0.70
C ILE A 623 17.09 7.82 -1.93
N PRO A 624 16.66 8.69 -2.87
CA PRO A 624 17.47 9.07 -4.02
C PRO A 624 18.66 9.94 -3.57
N VAL A 625 19.89 9.53 -3.90
CA VAL A 625 21.13 10.22 -3.49
C VAL A 625 21.88 10.87 -4.65
N ALA A 626 21.73 10.36 -5.87
CA ALA A 626 22.35 10.95 -7.05
C ALA A 626 21.53 10.72 -8.31
N VAL A 627 21.62 11.64 -9.26
CA VAL A 627 21.03 11.53 -10.60
C VAL A 627 22.06 11.90 -11.67
N LYS A 628 21.93 11.27 -12.84
CA LYS A 628 22.72 11.57 -14.04
C LYS A 628 21.79 11.89 -15.20
N GLU A 629 21.95 13.07 -15.79
CA GLU A 629 21.14 13.50 -16.94
C GLU A 629 21.97 13.48 -18.24
N GLY A 630 21.79 12.43 -19.03
CA GLY A 630 22.52 12.25 -20.27
C GLY A 630 24.05 12.14 -20.11
N GLU A 631 24.76 12.07 -21.23
CA GLU A 631 26.23 11.96 -21.23
C GLU A 631 26.93 13.33 -21.02
N GLY A 632 26.20 14.45 -21.16
CA GLY A 632 26.79 15.80 -21.22
C GLY A 632 26.37 16.80 -20.13
N ARG A 633 25.30 16.56 -19.35
CA ARG A 633 24.86 17.50 -18.29
C ARG A 633 25.45 17.21 -16.90
N GLY A 634 26.26 16.17 -16.79
CA GLY A 634 26.94 15.80 -15.55
C GLY A 634 26.06 15.07 -14.54
N GLU A 635 26.61 14.89 -13.34
CA GLU A 635 26.01 14.16 -12.22
C GLU A 635 25.63 15.16 -11.12
N ARG A 636 24.45 14.98 -10.55
CA ARG A 636 23.93 15.83 -9.47
C ARG A 636 23.68 14.96 -8.24
N PHE A 637 24.32 15.32 -7.13
CA PHE A 637 24.05 14.74 -5.82
C PHE A 637 22.85 15.45 -5.19
N LEU A 638 21.95 14.66 -4.60
CA LEU A 638 20.72 15.15 -3.95
C LEU A 638 20.86 15.26 -2.43
N THR A 639 21.98 14.78 -1.90
CA THR A 639 22.34 14.81 -0.48
C THR A 639 23.75 15.38 -0.33
N ASP A 640 24.04 15.97 0.81
CA ASP A 640 25.40 16.38 1.16
C ASP A 640 26.29 15.15 1.30
N VAL A 641 27.40 15.11 0.55
CA VAL A 641 28.30 13.96 0.47
C VAL A 641 29.75 14.43 0.59
N THR A 642 30.57 13.64 1.29
CA THR A 642 32.02 13.87 1.35
C THR A 642 32.67 13.56 -0.01
N ALA A 643 33.91 14.01 -0.22
CA ALA A 643 34.62 13.76 -1.48
C ALA A 643 34.83 12.25 -1.77
N GLU A 644 35.09 11.46 -0.72
CA GLU A 644 35.25 10.01 -0.84
C GLU A 644 33.92 9.30 -1.14
N GLU A 645 32.84 9.71 -0.46
CA GLU A 645 31.51 9.19 -0.73
C GLU A 645 31.02 9.54 -2.14
N ALA A 646 31.34 10.75 -2.60
CA ALA A 646 30.98 11.18 -3.95
C ALA A 646 31.56 10.23 -5.00
N GLU A 647 32.83 9.84 -4.89
CA GLU A 647 33.47 8.94 -5.86
C GLU A 647 32.88 7.52 -5.84
N ALA A 648 32.56 7.00 -4.65
CA ALA A 648 31.85 5.72 -4.51
C ALA A 648 30.46 5.76 -5.16
N LEU A 649 29.72 6.85 -4.95
CA LEU A 649 28.40 7.06 -5.57
C LEU A 649 28.50 7.23 -7.09
N ARG A 650 29.51 7.94 -7.62
CA ARG A 650 29.75 8.02 -9.07
C ARG A 650 29.97 6.64 -9.66
N THR A 651 30.81 5.84 -9.01
CA THR A 651 31.10 4.47 -9.45
C THR A 651 29.83 3.62 -9.47
N ALA A 652 28.98 3.73 -8.45
CA ALA A 652 27.70 3.01 -8.39
C ALA A 652 26.69 3.51 -9.45
N LEU A 653 26.72 4.79 -9.82
CA LEU A 653 25.85 5.40 -10.83
C LEU A 653 26.19 4.96 -12.26
N VAL A 654 27.39 4.41 -12.48
CA VAL A 654 27.79 3.85 -13.78
C VAL A 654 26.94 2.62 -14.12
N ARG A 655 26.60 2.52 -15.41
CA ARG A 655 25.81 1.42 -15.95
C ARG A 655 26.46 0.06 -15.64
N GLY A 656 25.65 -0.86 -15.10
CA GLY A 656 26.04 -2.24 -14.83
C GLY A 656 26.50 -3.00 -16.09
N ARG A 657 27.16 -4.15 -15.88
CA ARG A 657 27.67 -4.98 -16.97
C ARG A 657 26.52 -5.53 -17.82
N VAL A 658 26.44 -5.05 -19.05
CA VAL A 658 25.49 -5.52 -20.07
C VAL A 658 25.90 -6.90 -20.58
N ALA A 659 24.94 -7.77 -20.88
CA ALA A 659 25.18 -9.10 -21.44
C ALA A 659 26.04 -9.04 -22.73
N PRO A 660 26.99 -9.95 -22.96
CA PRO A 660 27.91 -9.89 -24.10
C PRO A 660 27.22 -9.82 -25.48
N LEU A 661 26.11 -10.55 -25.66
CA LEU A 661 25.29 -10.54 -26.89
C LEU A 661 24.51 -9.22 -27.08
N VAL A 662 24.21 -8.52 -25.99
CA VAL A 662 23.57 -7.20 -26.04
C VAL A 662 24.58 -6.12 -26.39
N ARG A 663 25.83 -6.22 -25.89
CA ARG A 663 26.92 -5.31 -26.27
C ARG A 663 27.23 -5.30 -27.75
N THR A 664 27.07 -6.43 -28.45
CA THR A 664 27.39 -6.55 -29.88
C THR A 664 26.53 -5.66 -30.78
N TYR A 665 25.29 -5.35 -30.40
CA TYR A 665 24.40 -4.51 -31.21
C TYR A 665 24.23 -3.08 -30.66
N LEU A 666 24.63 -2.80 -29.42
CA LEU A 666 24.59 -1.43 -28.89
C LEU A 666 25.60 -0.49 -29.57
N GLY A 667 26.59 -1.06 -30.27
CA GLY A 667 27.79 -0.33 -30.70
C GLY A 667 28.69 -0.05 -29.50
N LYS A 668 29.98 0.27 -29.75
CA LYS A 668 30.90 0.67 -28.68
C LYS A 668 30.37 1.94 -28.01
N THR A 669 29.58 1.79 -26.95
CA THR A 669 29.60 2.75 -25.86
C THR A 669 31.00 2.61 -25.27
N ARG A 670 31.80 3.69 -25.30
CA ARG A 670 33.08 3.75 -24.59
C ARG A 670 32.75 3.64 -23.10
N ALA A 671 32.61 2.41 -22.60
CA ALA A 671 32.74 2.17 -21.17
C ALA A 671 34.15 2.63 -20.78
N GLY A 672 34.21 3.47 -19.75
CA GLY A 672 35.39 4.19 -19.32
C GLY A 672 36.59 3.29 -19.02
N ARG A 673 37.76 3.90 -19.20
CA ARG A 673 38.85 3.73 -18.23
C ARG A 673 38.40 4.28 -16.88
#